data_AF-A0A356J407-F1
#
_entry.id   AF-A0A356J407-F1
#
_cell.length_a   1.000
_cell.length_b   1.000
_cell.length_c   1.000
_cell.angle_alpha   90.00
_cell.angle_beta   90.00
_cell.angle_gamma   90.00
#
_symmetry.space_group_name_H-M   'P 1'
#
loop_
_entity.id
_entity.type
_entity.pdbx_description
1 polymer ?
#
loop_
_entity_poly.entity_id
_entity_poly.type
_entity_poly.pdbx_seq_one_letter_code
_entity_poly.pdbx_strand_id
1 'polypeptide(L)'
;MPAGEKRRIRWDLDRYICAYPEAVVSGGKGGRMSWCWAESLRSPSKDPRDKKSYKGNRSEWKGKGFWGFGDTFVFDGRARAVFQPPWFRCGRWCELVIEAGDEPVVVEDLSLVESRYPLACETAFESPDDPALADVQRIAVRTMQMCSHEMLFDCPFYEQLMYPGDTRVQLNVLSSMTSDDALIRRAIEIFDLARHDDGSVPFNYPSRKVQEGASYTLCYLGMYPDYVMNHTDRDWLRARLPGMRDTLSGFELHERADGLLANLPGWSFLDWVPRPGWEGGWAPGSRDGGANAELNLFYLAALQGAAQVEDAMGNPHLAAHWRAKAARLKPAIAAAFFDAKRGLFASDAAHTVFSEHAQCLALLTDVFEGERAQALFDRLVSTPDLCPTSVYFSYYLFETYFKFRRPDLFLKRLDLWKGYVKLGATTCLEEPEYPGHDSRSDCHAWGAHPLWFLRTGVAGIRSDAPFFARVKVAPQPGPLSSLRASYPHPSGKPIAVDLSFADGRARGTVTTPVAGTFAFGGETVDLVPGVNRIGSAKPAPAAGAAADTVVPMFGGRLVALSGKATFEPRVASANWCFRGGYEGEAPDADGVYRFKLQADDGQPRIDAALKLRAIDGGVHADYAFTPAADAKLNAFAVSVDLPYADWAALTVDGQAVAFPTDRKTGGFFRGDVREVRLTAKDGKSLAVRFAAPQRIAVQSNRPWGHENFTVSIPVPGHPHKGGVTQRIAFDLAGAGRFDPQTGRPVVVADLPGWVPVAASPWVKEGSALDFSAVRKTDAPAGKYGRVVAKGGHFEFENLPGVPQRFYGVNVCGSANVPPEDSADRFVRTLVRSGYNAIRFHHHDGHLVDKSDPAALKPDEKALRRFDALVAACVKHGVYITTDVYVSRTPTWRSVGIDRDGKMSMPDFKSLVPVHKGTWENYKAFARLFLGHVNPFTGRTLAEEPALIGLSLVNENPLDGVTPQTYAQLPGWKTAWEKWLAAQKKAKPEIYGDIPAKFPSTCFGNRHGSAFLVFLQAVERHFAKSVRAFLRDELGCRAPLTNMNCYGTFSSQVVRHDAYDYTDTHFYVDHPRFLGPAWSPPVVSDGVNPFTTPCAGAARGAGLRFFDRPFTITEFNFCGPSPVRSCGGIATGAAAALQDWSGLWRFAWTHSDYFGIVHPELESVGSFDIVNDPIQRIGERAGIALFLRGDVAPLANA
;
A
#
# COMPACT_ATOMS: atom_id res chain seq x y z
N MET A 1 7.87 -28.69 44.12
CA MET A 1 9.24 -29.10 44.44
C MET A 1 9.65 -28.48 45.77
N PRO A 2 10.14 -29.29 46.73
CA PRO A 2 10.74 -28.80 47.97
C PRO A 2 11.93 -27.85 47.73
N ALA A 3 12.26 -27.02 48.73
CA ALA A 3 13.43 -26.15 48.71
C ALA A 3 14.73 -26.94 48.51
N GLY A 4 15.69 -26.37 47.79
CA GLY A 4 17.00 -26.97 47.50
C GLY A 4 16.98 -28.15 46.50
N GLU A 5 15.82 -28.58 45.99
CA GLU A 5 15.77 -29.64 44.99
C GLU A 5 16.03 -29.15 43.56
N LYS A 6 16.62 -30.06 42.76
CA LYS A 6 16.78 -29.91 41.31
C LYS A 6 16.10 -31.05 40.56
N ARG A 7 15.31 -30.72 39.54
CA ARG A 7 14.67 -31.69 38.64
C ARG A 7 15.00 -31.35 37.19
N ARG A 8 15.21 -32.38 36.38
CA ARG A 8 15.37 -32.28 34.92
C ARG A 8 14.27 -33.10 34.25
N ILE A 9 13.56 -32.47 33.32
CA ILE A 9 12.48 -33.07 32.55
C ILE A 9 12.83 -32.92 31.07
N ARG A 10 12.70 -34.00 30.31
CA ARG A 10 12.75 -33.94 28.84
C ARG A 10 11.38 -34.23 28.29
N TRP A 11 10.94 -33.42 27.34
CA TRP A 11 9.62 -33.50 26.73
C TRP A 11 9.79 -33.63 25.21
N ASP A 12 9.35 -34.77 24.66
CA ASP A 12 9.13 -34.94 23.22
C ASP A 12 7.77 -34.34 22.87
N LEU A 13 7.75 -33.37 21.96
CA LEU A 13 6.52 -32.75 21.49
C LEU A 13 5.81 -33.58 20.42
N ASP A 14 6.37 -34.72 20.03
CA ASP A 14 5.94 -35.63 18.94
C ASP A 14 5.94 -35.00 17.53
N ARG A 15 6.07 -33.68 17.45
CA ARG A 15 6.11 -32.88 16.22
C ARG A 15 6.98 -31.64 16.42
N TYR A 16 7.51 -31.11 15.31
CA TYR A 16 8.17 -29.82 15.32
C TYR A 16 7.17 -28.69 15.59
N ILE A 17 7.45 -27.79 16.53
CA ILE A 17 6.58 -26.65 16.88
C ILE A 17 7.42 -25.37 16.95
N CYS A 18 6.85 -24.24 16.53
CA CYS A 18 7.27 -22.89 16.90
C CYS A 18 6.26 -22.35 17.94
N ALA A 19 6.69 -22.01 19.14
CA ALA A 19 5.79 -21.59 20.22
C ALA A 19 6.46 -20.64 21.22
N TYR A 20 5.65 -19.78 21.84
CA TYR A 20 6.04 -19.10 23.08
C TYR A 20 5.82 -20.07 24.25
N PRO A 21 6.88 -20.44 24.99
CA PRO A 21 6.71 -21.22 26.22
C PRO A 21 6.12 -20.32 27.30
N GLU A 22 5.09 -20.82 27.99
CA GLU A 22 4.46 -20.15 29.11
C GLU A 22 4.49 -21.07 30.33
N ALA A 23 4.81 -20.50 31.49
CA ALA A 23 4.76 -21.21 32.76
C ALA A 23 4.05 -20.39 33.83
N VAL A 24 3.16 -21.05 34.57
CA VAL A 24 2.53 -20.49 35.77
C VAL A 24 3.20 -21.11 36.99
N VAL A 25 3.83 -20.28 37.82
CA VAL A 25 4.64 -20.72 38.96
C VAL A 25 4.25 -19.98 40.23
N SER A 26 4.24 -20.70 41.35
CA SER A 26 3.99 -20.16 42.70
C SER A 26 5.18 -20.39 43.63
N GLY A 27 5.62 -19.32 44.30
CA GLY A 27 6.69 -19.37 45.30
C GLY A 27 8.10 -19.51 44.72
N GLY A 28 9.04 -20.01 45.52
CA GLY A 28 10.39 -20.37 45.06
C GLY A 28 11.35 -19.20 44.84
N LYS A 29 11.18 -18.08 45.55
CA LYS A 29 11.97 -16.85 45.33
C LYS A 29 13.47 -17.14 45.22
N GLY A 30 14.11 -16.61 44.17
CA GLY A 30 15.54 -16.79 43.91
C GLY A 30 15.94 -18.14 43.30
N GLY A 31 15.01 -19.11 43.21
CA GLY A 31 15.14 -20.29 42.37
C GLY A 31 15.00 -19.95 40.88
N ARG A 32 15.17 -20.97 40.02
CA ARG A 32 15.08 -20.79 38.57
C ARG A 32 14.54 -21.99 37.82
N MET A 33 14.02 -21.73 36.62
CA MET A 33 13.70 -22.74 35.61
C MET A 33 14.37 -22.38 34.29
N SER A 34 15.25 -23.24 33.79
CA SER A 34 15.74 -23.16 32.41
C SER A 34 14.89 -24.04 31.51
N TRP A 35 14.41 -23.50 30.38
CA TRP A 35 13.61 -24.21 29.39
C TRP A 35 14.28 -24.11 28.02
N CYS A 36 14.96 -25.18 27.62
CA CYS A 36 15.73 -25.26 26.39
C CYS A 36 15.02 -26.10 25.32
N TRP A 37 15.32 -25.82 24.06
CA TRP A 37 14.71 -26.42 22.88
C TRP A 37 15.77 -26.98 21.92
N ALA A 38 15.47 -28.10 21.29
CA ALA A 38 16.29 -28.73 20.26
C ALA A 38 15.42 -29.35 19.16
N GLU A 39 15.90 -29.33 17.92
CA GLU A 39 15.26 -30.09 16.83
C GLU A 39 15.40 -31.60 17.05
N SER A 40 16.57 -32.04 17.53
CA SER A 40 16.91 -33.45 17.75
C SER A 40 17.96 -33.65 18.85
N LEU A 41 17.94 -34.82 19.46
CA LEU A 41 18.93 -35.26 20.44
C LEU A 41 20.10 -35.95 19.74
N ARG A 42 21.31 -35.88 20.32
CA ARG A 42 22.54 -36.36 19.68
C ARG A 42 23.26 -37.44 20.49
N SER A 43 23.77 -38.47 19.83
CA SER A 43 24.67 -39.48 20.40
C SER A 43 26.13 -39.19 20.02
N PRO A 44 27.12 -39.46 20.89
CA PRO A 44 28.52 -39.49 20.49
C PRO A 44 28.75 -40.47 19.32
N SER A 45 29.77 -40.23 18.50
CA SER A 45 30.18 -41.19 17.47
C SER A 45 30.44 -42.57 18.07
N LYS A 46 30.09 -43.62 17.33
CA LYS A 46 30.47 -45.00 17.67
C LYS A 46 31.95 -45.28 17.35
N ASP A 47 32.59 -44.46 16.51
CA ASP A 47 34.02 -44.51 16.27
C ASP A 47 34.74 -43.59 17.27
N PRO A 48 35.60 -44.11 18.17
CA PRO A 48 36.31 -43.31 19.16
C PRO A 48 37.30 -42.29 18.55
N ARG A 49 37.62 -42.39 17.26
CA ARG A 49 38.47 -41.43 16.54
C ARG A 49 37.68 -40.22 16.05
N ASP A 50 36.36 -40.33 15.98
CA ASP A 50 35.46 -39.28 15.53
C ASP A 50 34.83 -38.57 16.74
N LYS A 51 35.22 -37.31 16.93
CA LYS A 51 34.76 -36.49 18.06
C LYS A 51 33.39 -35.84 17.82
N LYS A 52 32.72 -36.14 16.70
CA LYS A 52 31.39 -35.59 16.38
C LYS A 52 30.28 -36.30 17.16
N SER A 53 29.10 -35.68 17.14
CA SER A 53 27.86 -36.28 17.65
C SER A 53 26.77 -36.27 16.57
N TYR A 54 25.99 -37.34 16.53
CA TYR A 54 25.03 -37.64 15.47
C TYR A 54 23.60 -37.66 15.98
N LYS A 55 22.67 -37.15 15.19
CA LYS A 55 21.22 -37.05 15.45
C LYS A 55 20.56 -38.44 15.41
N GLY A 56 20.86 -39.26 14.40
CA GLY A 56 20.21 -40.57 14.22
C GLY A 56 18.68 -40.48 14.11
N ASN A 57 17.94 -41.47 14.63
CA ASN A 57 16.47 -41.41 14.62
C ASN A 57 15.94 -40.34 15.59
N ARG A 58 15.12 -39.40 15.10
CA ARG A 58 14.59 -38.23 15.83
C ARG A 58 13.63 -38.59 16.95
N SER A 59 13.08 -39.81 16.94
CA SER A 59 12.18 -40.34 17.96
C SER A 59 12.89 -41.10 19.09
N GLU A 60 14.21 -41.25 19.03
CA GLU A 60 14.99 -41.92 20.07
C GLU A 60 15.66 -40.93 21.02
N TRP A 61 15.56 -41.17 22.32
CA TRP A 61 16.15 -40.32 23.36
C TRP A 61 17.15 -41.02 24.29
N LYS A 62 17.02 -42.35 24.45
CA LYS A 62 17.88 -43.12 25.37
C LYS A 62 19.33 -43.08 24.88
N GLY A 63 20.25 -42.70 25.77
CA GLY A 63 21.68 -42.57 25.43
C GLY A 63 22.02 -41.35 24.57
N LYS A 64 21.08 -40.42 24.35
CA LYS A 64 21.32 -39.17 23.61
C LYS A 64 21.43 -37.96 24.56
N GLY A 65 22.34 -37.06 24.22
CA GLY A 65 22.52 -35.75 24.86
C GLY A 65 21.56 -34.70 24.29
N PHE A 66 21.24 -33.70 25.10
CA PHE A 66 20.45 -32.53 24.71
C PHE A 66 21.40 -31.41 24.28
N TRP A 67 21.21 -30.90 23.07
CA TRP A 67 22.00 -29.81 22.49
C TRP A 67 21.04 -28.79 21.91
N GLY A 68 20.84 -27.70 22.63
CA GLY A 68 19.81 -26.73 22.32
C GLY A 68 20.04 -25.40 23.03
N PHE A 69 19.14 -24.45 22.78
CA PHE A 69 19.16 -23.13 23.40
C PHE A 69 17.78 -22.81 24.00
N GLY A 70 17.72 -21.84 24.91
CA GLY A 70 16.51 -21.61 25.69
C GLY A 70 16.57 -20.38 26.57
N ASP A 71 15.56 -20.28 27.42
CA ASP A 71 15.37 -19.19 28.36
C ASP A 71 15.57 -19.67 29.79
N THR A 72 15.93 -18.77 30.69
CA THR A 72 15.95 -19.04 32.14
C THR A 72 15.08 -18.03 32.85
N PHE A 73 14.07 -18.54 33.54
CA PHE A 73 13.16 -17.77 34.39
C PHE A 73 13.67 -17.81 35.82
N VAL A 74 13.85 -16.64 36.43
CA VAL A 74 14.17 -16.52 37.86
C VAL A 74 12.89 -16.24 38.61
N PHE A 75 12.57 -17.08 39.59
CA PHE A 75 11.31 -16.97 40.32
C PHE A 75 11.34 -15.79 41.29
N ASP A 76 10.25 -15.02 41.33
CA ASP A 76 10.12 -13.82 42.17
C ASP A 76 9.39 -14.09 43.50
N GLY A 77 8.86 -15.31 43.70
CA GLY A 77 8.17 -15.75 44.90
C GLY A 77 6.67 -15.43 44.92
N ARG A 78 6.10 -14.76 43.91
CA ARG A 78 4.66 -14.49 43.87
C ARG A 78 3.85 -15.78 43.64
N ALA A 79 2.60 -15.77 44.08
CA ALA A 79 1.65 -16.81 43.72
C ALA A 79 1.16 -16.59 42.28
N ARG A 80 1.07 -17.67 41.51
CA ARG A 80 0.59 -17.72 40.12
C ARG A 80 1.27 -16.69 39.20
N ALA A 81 2.57 -16.51 39.36
CA ALA A 81 3.38 -15.70 38.46
C ALA A 81 3.41 -16.36 37.08
N VAL A 82 3.11 -15.58 36.03
CA VAL A 82 3.17 -16.03 34.65
C VAL A 82 4.51 -15.61 34.05
N PHE A 83 5.25 -16.57 33.51
CA PHE A 83 6.53 -16.35 32.85
C PHE A 83 6.42 -16.73 31.37
N GLN A 84 6.78 -15.79 30.50
CA GLN A 84 6.83 -15.97 29.05
C GLN A 84 8.03 -15.19 28.49
N PRO A 85 8.86 -15.77 27.60
CA PRO A 85 9.97 -15.05 26.99
C PRO A 85 9.47 -14.09 25.91
N PRO A 86 10.25 -13.04 25.57
CA PRO A 86 9.86 -12.05 24.57
C PRO A 86 9.91 -12.58 23.12
N TRP A 87 10.42 -13.79 22.89
CA TRP A 87 10.54 -14.40 21.57
C TRP A 87 10.18 -15.89 21.61
N PHE A 88 9.58 -16.40 20.53
CA PHE A 88 9.23 -17.82 20.45
C PHE A 88 10.48 -18.71 20.39
N ARG A 89 10.30 -19.99 20.71
CA ARG A 89 11.29 -21.05 20.52
C ARG A 89 10.71 -22.10 19.58
N CYS A 90 11.58 -22.94 19.04
CA CYS A 90 11.15 -23.94 18.09
C CYS A 90 11.99 -25.21 18.19
N GLY A 91 11.41 -26.31 17.72
CA GLY A 91 12.02 -27.64 17.79
C GLY A 91 10.99 -28.72 18.09
N ARG A 92 11.49 -29.93 18.32
CA ARG A 92 10.69 -31.10 18.73
C ARG A 92 10.91 -31.46 20.20
N TRP A 93 12.11 -31.20 20.72
CA TRP A 93 12.52 -31.62 22.06
C TRP A 93 12.67 -30.40 22.97
N CYS A 94 12.09 -30.48 24.16
CA CYS A 94 12.30 -29.52 25.24
C CYS A 94 13.06 -30.18 26.40
N GLU A 95 13.96 -29.44 27.05
CA GLU A 95 14.54 -29.80 28.34
C GLU A 95 14.26 -28.70 29.35
N LEU A 96 13.53 -29.04 30.42
CA LEU A 96 13.28 -28.17 31.56
C LEU A 96 14.20 -28.58 32.71
N VAL A 97 14.94 -27.62 33.25
CA VAL A 97 15.75 -27.79 34.46
C VAL A 97 15.25 -26.81 35.51
N ILE A 98 14.60 -27.34 36.54
CA ILE A 98 14.00 -26.55 37.62
C ILE A 98 14.86 -26.72 38.87
N GLU A 99 15.29 -25.60 39.45
CA GLU A 99 16.09 -25.50 40.67
C GLU A 99 15.31 -24.66 41.68
N ALA A 100 14.81 -25.30 42.74
CA ALA A 100 14.20 -24.58 43.85
C ALA A 100 15.30 -23.85 44.64
N GLY A 101 15.05 -22.60 45.02
CA GLY A 101 15.91 -21.85 45.94
C GLY A 101 15.70 -22.32 47.39
N ASP A 102 15.81 -21.39 48.32
CA ASP A 102 15.57 -21.64 49.75
C ASP A 102 14.08 -21.82 50.09
N GLU A 103 13.19 -21.55 49.13
CA GLU A 103 11.74 -21.71 49.24
C GLU A 103 11.24 -22.82 48.31
N PRO A 104 10.18 -23.56 48.69
CA PRO A 104 9.52 -24.49 47.78
C PRO A 104 8.89 -23.76 46.60
N VAL A 105 8.89 -24.40 45.44
CA VAL A 105 8.28 -23.89 44.20
C VAL A 105 7.22 -24.85 43.67
N VAL A 106 6.09 -24.33 43.21
CA VAL A 106 5.05 -25.10 42.52
C VAL A 106 4.95 -24.62 41.09
N VAL A 107 5.19 -25.51 40.12
CA VAL A 107 4.84 -25.27 38.72
C VAL A 107 3.40 -25.73 38.54
N GLU A 108 2.49 -24.77 38.38
CA GLU A 108 1.05 -25.02 38.27
C GLU A 108 0.63 -25.37 36.85
N ASP A 109 1.24 -24.70 35.86
CA ASP A 109 0.95 -24.92 34.45
C ASP A 109 2.21 -24.75 33.59
N LEU A 110 2.30 -25.56 32.55
CA LEU A 110 3.31 -25.47 31.49
C LEU A 110 2.58 -25.56 30.15
N SER A 111 2.59 -24.45 29.42
CA SER A 111 1.84 -24.30 28.18
C SER A 111 2.75 -23.87 27.03
N LEU A 112 2.37 -24.24 25.81
CA LEU A 112 3.03 -23.83 24.58
C LEU A 112 2.02 -23.09 23.71
N VAL A 113 2.21 -21.79 23.53
CA VAL A 113 1.38 -20.98 22.64
C VAL A 113 1.98 -21.05 21.24
N GLU A 114 1.47 -21.96 20.40
CA GLU A 114 1.95 -22.13 19.02
C GLU A 114 1.83 -20.80 18.24
N SER A 115 2.91 -20.41 17.58
CA SER A 115 3.02 -19.16 16.82
C SER A 115 3.51 -19.46 15.41
N ARG A 116 2.75 -18.99 14.42
CA ARG A 116 3.02 -19.11 12.98
C ARG A 116 2.04 -18.24 12.21
N TYR A 117 2.32 -18.00 10.93
CA TYR A 117 1.30 -17.58 9.98
C TYR A 117 0.16 -18.60 10.00
N PRO A 118 -1.12 -18.19 9.91
CA PRO A 118 -2.28 -19.10 9.90
C PRO A 118 -2.40 -19.89 8.58
N LEU A 119 -1.30 -20.46 8.12
CA LEU A 119 -1.19 -21.24 6.89
C LEU A 119 -1.95 -22.57 7.03
N ALA A 120 -3.02 -22.70 6.25
CA ALA A 120 -3.73 -23.95 6.02
C ALA A 120 -3.32 -24.54 4.67
N CYS A 121 -3.29 -25.87 4.57
CA CYS A 121 -3.22 -26.57 3.28
C CYS A 121 -4.67 -26.76 2.81
N GLU A 122 -5.15 -25.89 1.92
CA GLU A 122 -6.49 -25.92 1.34
C GLU A 122 -6.65 -27.00 0.26
N THR A 123 -5.55 -27.66 -0.09
CA THR A 123 -5.51 -28.69 -1.12
C THR A 123 -5.18 -30.07 -0.62
N ALA A 124 -5.58 -31.07 -1.39
CA ALA A 124 -5.34 -32.47 -1.12
C ALA A 124 -4.66 -33.15 -2.32
N PHE A 125 -3.90 -34.20 -2.05
CA PHE A 125 -3.48 -35.18 -3.04
C PHE A 125 -3.53 -36.56 -2.40
N GLU A 126 -4.22 -37.48 -3.04
CA GLU A 126 -4.45 -38.85 -2.57
C GLU A 126 -4.26 -39.82 -3.73
N SER A 127 -3.58 -40.93 -3.46
CA SER A 127 -3.53 -42.09 -4.35
C SER A 127 -3.44 -43.36 -3.51
N PRO A 128 -4.31 -44.37 -3.74
CA PRO A 128 -4.33 -45.59 -2.93
C PRO A 128 -3.09 -46.49 -3.16
N ASP A 129 -2.34 -46.28 -4.25
CA ASP A 129 -1.24 -47.15 -4.65
C ASP A 129 0.07 -46.91 -3.89
N ASP A 130 0.26 -45.71 -3.30
CA ASP A 130 1.44 -45.37 -2.48
C ASP A 130 1.04 -44.55 -1.24
N PRO A 131 0.72 -45.22 -0.12
CA PRO A 131 0.33 -44.53 1.11
C PRO A 131 1.46 -43.70 1.72
N ALA A 132 2.73 -43.96 1.38
CA ALA A 132 3.86 -43.18 1.90
C ALA A 132 3.87 -41.74 1.35
N LEU A 133 3.16 -41.45 0.26
CA LEU A 133 2.98 -40.09 -0.23
C LEU A 133 2.22 -39.21 0.77
N ALA A 134 1.33 -39.77 1.58
CA ALA A 134 0.66 -39.02 2.65
C ALA A 134 1.65 -38.58 3.74
N ASP A 135 2.63 -39.43 4.08
CA ASP A 135 3.67 -39.09 5.04
C ASP A 135 4.61 -37.99 4.55
N VAL A 136 5.02 -38.07 3.28
CA VAL A 136 5.85 -37.03 2.62
C VAL A 136 5.11 -35.68 2.61
N GLN A 137 3.82 -35.69 2.26
CA GLN A 137 3.00 -34.48 2.31
C GLN A 137 2.87 -33.92 3.73
N ARG A 138 2.67 -34.78 4.75
CA ARG A 138 2.54 -34.35 6.14
C ARG A 138 3.77 -33.58 6.61
N ILE A 139 4.98 -34.11 6.37
CA ILE A 139 6.21 -33.43 6.80
C ILE A 139 6.44 -32.13 5.99
N ALA A 140 6.11 -32.11 4.70
CA ALA A 140 6.25 -30.92 3.86
C ALA A 140 5.29 -29.79 4.28
N VAL A 141 4.02 -30.13 4.56
CA VAL A 141 3.03 -29.15 5.05
C VAL A 141 3.47 -28.59 6.39
N ARG A 142 3.92 -29.45 7.31
CA ARG A 142 4.40 -28.99 8.61
C ARG A 142 5.61 -28.06 8.47
N THR A 143 6.52 -28.37 7.55
CA THR A 143 7.69 -27.52 7.27
C THR A 143 7.27 -26.12 6.84
N MET A 144 6.37 -26.01 5.86
CA MET A 144 5.87 -24.71 5.41
C MET A 144 5.16 -23.94 6.53
N GLN A 145 4.38 -24.61 7.38
CA GLN A 145 3.73 -23.99 8.53
C GLN A 145 4.73 -23.44 9.56
N MET A 146 5.87 -24.11 9.78
CA MET A 146 6.90 -23.68 10.73
C MET A 146 7.86 -22.64 10.15
N CYS A 147 7.93 -22.54 8.82
CA CYS A 147 8.79 -21.58 8.11
C CYS A 147 7.99 -20.39 7.54
N SER A 148 6.75 -20.19 7.97
CA SER A 148 5.89 -19.08 7.56
C SER A 148 5.41 -18.32 8.79
N HIS A 149 5.84 -17.06 8.93
CA HIS A 149 5.50 -16.17 10.03
C HIS A 149 5.06 -14.80 9.47
N GLU A 150 5.59 -13.67 9.97
CA GLU A 150 5.43 -12.35 9.36
C GLU A 150 6.12 -12.24 7.99
N MET A 151 7.08 -13.14 7.75
CA MET A 151 7.76 -13.36 6.49
C MET A 151 8.07 -14.85 6.34
N LEU A 152 8.65 -15.23 5.20
CA LEU A 152 9.13 -16.58 4.99
C LEU A 152 10.51 -16.75 5.62
N PHE A 153 10.73 -17.89 6.27
CA PHE A 153 12.04 -18.29 6.78
C PHE A 153 12.59 -19.46 5.96
N ASP A 154 13.91 -19.55 5.90
CA ASP A 154 14.65 -20.76 5.52
C ASP A 154 14.37 -21.89 6.52
N CYS A 155 14.66 -21.63 7.79
CA CYS A 155 14.44 -22.52 8.92
C CYS A 155 14.14 -21.71 10.19
N PRO A 156 13.27 -22.20 11.08
CA PRO A 156 12.92 -21.46 12.28
C PRO A 156 13.95 -21.60 13.42
N PHE A 157 14.81 -22.63 13.41
CA PHE A 157 15.73 -22.92 14.54
C PHE A 157 17.01 -22.11 14.55
N TYR A 158 17.70 -22.04 13.42
CA TYR A 158 19.06 -21.51 13.36
C TYR A 158 19.10 -20.05 12.90
N GLU A 159 18.36 -19.74 11.83
CA GLU A 159 18.56 -18.49 11.10
C GLU A 159 17.35 -17.56 11.18
N GLN A 160 16.15 -18.07 10.90
CA GLN A 160 14.93 -17.25 10.80
C GLN A 160 15.07 -16.12 9.77
N LEU A 161 15.71 -16.42 8.63
CA LEU A 161 16.03 -15.46 7.58
C LEU A 161 15.34 -15.80 6.27
N MET A 162 15.05 -14.78 5.46
CA MET A 162 14.43 -14.97 4.16
C MET A 162 15.50 -14.90 3.07
N TYR A 163 15.84 -16.04 2.49
CA TYR A 163 16.79 -16.17 1.39
C TYR A 163 16.06 -16.26 0.04
N PRO A 164 16.44 -15.50 -1.01
CA PRO A 164 15.73 -15.55 -2.30
C PRO A 164 15.71 -16.94 -2.96
N GLY A 165 16.78 -17.73 -2.80
CA GLY A 165 16.86 -19.10 -3.32
C GLY A 165 15.77 -20.00 -2.77
N ASP A 166 15.66 -20.06 -1.44
CA ASP A 166 14.60 -20.73 -0.69
C ASP A 166 13.23 -20.18 -1.03
N THR A 167 13.13 -18.86 -1.00
CA THR A 167 11.87 -18.14 -1.13
C THR A 167 11.21 -18.49 -2.45
N ARG A 168 11.95 -18.50 -3.58
CA ARG A 168 11.34 -18.82 -4.88
C ARG A 168 10.69 -20.20 -4.89
N VAL A 169 11.33 -21.19 -4.28
CA VAL A 169 10.76 -22.54 -4.12
C VAL A 169 9.54 -22.50 -3.20
N GLN A 170 9.64 -21.80 -2.06
CA GLN A 170 8.53 -21.63 -1.13
C GLN A 170 7.31 -20.97 -1.78
N LEU A 171 7.49 -19.96 -2.63
CA LEU A 171 6.41 -19.26 -3.32
C LEU A 171 5.58 -20.26 -4.14
N ASN A 172 6.25 -21.07 -4.97
CA ASN A 172 5.57 -22.09 -5.77
C ASN A 172 4.88 -23.14 -4.88
N VAL A 173 5.54 -23.60 -3.79
CA VAL A 173 4.90 -24.52 -2.85
C VAL A 173 3.62 -23.91 -2.26
N LEU A 174 3.66 -22.66 -1.81
CA LEU A 174 2.50 -21.93 -1.28
C LEU A 174 1.39 -21.82 -2.32
N SER A 175 1.72 -21.50 -3.58
CA SER A 175 0.75 -21.44 -4.68
C SER A 175 0.02 -22.76 -4.91
N SER A 176 0.56 -23.91 -4.48
CA SER A 176 -0.13 -25.20 -4.52
C SER A 176 -0.86 -25.58 -3.22
N MET A 177 -0.63 -24.85 -2.13
CA MET A 177 -1.21 -25.11 -0.81
C MET A 177 -2.45 -24.27 -0.53
N THR A 178 -2.44 -22.98 -0.86
CA THR A 178 -3.49 -22.01 -0.51
C THR A 178 -3.71 -20.99 -1.62
N SER A 179 -4.92 -20.42 -1.66
CA SER A 179 -5.24 -19.28 -2.51
C SER A 179 -4.76 -17.93 -1.95
N ASP A 180 -4.32 -17.90 -0.69
CA ASP A 180 -3.73 -16.73 -0.04
C ASP A 180 -2.33 -16.43 -0.57
N ASP A 181 -2.19 -15.31 -1.27
CA ASP A 181 -0.92 -14.85 -1.84
C ASP A 181 -0.20 -13.78 -1.00
N ALA A 182 -0.67 -13.49 0.22
CA ALA A 182 -0.14 -12.39 1.02
C ALA A 182 1.34 -12.56 1.35
N LEU A 183 1.77 -13.74 1.80
CA LEU A 183 3.20 -14.03 2.05
C LEU A 183 4.04 -13.99 0.76
N ILE A 184 3.46 -14.41 -0.37
CA ILE A 184 4.13 -14.42 -1.67
C ILE A 184 4.41 -12.99 -2.13
N ARG A 185 3.39 -12.13 -2.12
CA ARG A 185 3.53 -10.71 -2.42
C ARG A 185 4.45 -10.03 -1.43
N ARG A 186 4.33 -10.34 -0.14
CA ARG A 186 5.17 -9.74 0.90
C ARG A 186 6.66 -10.07 0.70
N ALA A 187 6.99 -11.31 0.34
CA ALA A 187 8.36 -11.71 0.11
C ALA A 187 9.00 -10.97 -1.08
N ILE A 188 8.31 -10.91 -2.22
CA ILE A 188 8.77 -10.16 -3.40
C ILE A 188 8.88 -8.67 -3.08
N GLU A 189 7.93 -8.10 -2.36
CA GLU A 189 7.96 -6.69 -1.94
C GLU A 189 9.16 -6.38 -1.04
N ILE A 190 9.47 -7.25 -0.08
CA ILE A 190 10.60 -7.06 0.82
C ILE A 190 11.92 -7.05 0.04
N PHE A 191 12.11 -7.99 -0.89
CA PHE A 191 13.32 -7.99 -1.74
C PHE A 191 13.37 -6.79 -2.69
N ASP A 192 12.23 -6.39 -3.25
CA ASP A 192 12.13 -5.20 -4.10
C ASP A 192 12.49 -3.91 -3.35
N LEU A 193 12.11 -3.81 -2.07
CA LEU A 193 12.47 -2.69 -1.19
C LEU A 193 13.93 -2.74 -0.74
N ALA A 194 14.54 -3.92 -0.69
CA ALA A 194 15.90 -4.13 -0.22
C ALA A 194 16.96 -3.96 -1.32
N ARG A 195 16.54 -3.64 -2.57
CA ARG A 195 17.44 -3.51 -3.72
C ARG A 195 18.54 -2.49 -3.46
N HIS A 196 19.75 -2.85 -3.86
CA HIS A 196 20.90 -1.95 -3.92
C HIS A 196 20.81 -1.03 -5.14
N ASP A 197 21.69 -0.01 -5.19
CA ASP A 197 21.75 0.94 -6.30
C ASP A 197 22.12 0.31 -7.65
N ASP A 198 22.77 -0.86 -7.62
CA ASP A 198 23.07 -1.66 -8.81
C ASP A 198 21.95 -2.64 -9.18
N GLY A 199 20.79 -2.54 -8.52
CA GLY A 199 19.63 -3.38 -8.71
C GLY A 199 19.72 -4.77 -8.07
N SER A 200 20.86 -5.19 -7.52
CA SER A 200 20.99 -6.48 -6.83
C SER A 200 20.17 -6.52 -5.53
N VAL A 201 19.86 -7.73 -5.03
CA VAL A 201 19.17 -7.90 -3.74
C VAL A 201 20.08 -8.60 -2.74
N PRO A 202 19.97 -8.29 -1.43
CA PRO A 202 20.74 -8.97 -0.41
C PRO A 202 20.50 -10.47 -0.42
N PHE A 203 21.54 -11.24 -0.03
CA PHE A 203 21.46 -12.70 0.02
C PHE A 203 20.43 -13.20 1.04
N ASN A 204 20.15 -12.41 2.07
CA ASN A 204 19.04 -12.57 2.99
C ASN A 204 18.56 -11.19 3.49
N TYR A 205 17.26 -11.00 3.67
CA TYR A 205 16.70 -9.75 4.17
C TYR A 205 15.31 -9.92 4.79
N PRO A 206 14.93 -9.16 5.85
CA PRO A 206 15.70 -8.17 6.60
C PRO A 206 16.76 -8.80 7.50
N SER A 207 17.97 -8.26 7.45
CA SER A 207 19.08 -8.71 8.28
C SER A 207 20.01 -7.57 8.67
N ARG A 208 20.74 -7.75 9.77
CA ARG A 208 21.73 -6.77 10.26
C ARG A 208 23.12 -6.97 9.63
N LYS A 209 23.41 -8.16 9.12
CA LYS A 209 24.70 -8.52 8.54
C LYS A 209 24.58 -8.50 7.03
N VAL A 210 25.49 -7.78 6.39
CA VAL A 210 25.59 -7.76 4.92
C VAL A 210 26.07 -9.13 4.45
N GLN A 211 25.27 -9.78 3.61
CA GLN A 211 25.66 -10.96 2.84
C GLN A 211 25.17 -10.74 1.41
N GLU A 212 26.07 -10.91 0.45
CA GLU A 212 25.81 -10.61 -0.97
C GLU A 212 26.04 -11.84 -1.83
N GLY A 213 25.32 -11.93 -2.95
CA GLY A 213 25.53 -13.01 -3.92
C GLY A 213 24.58 -12.95 -5.12
N ALA A 214 25.18 -12.94 -6.31
CA ALA A 214 24.46 -12.84 -7.58
C ALA A 214 23.47 -13.99 -7.85
N SER A 215 23.76 -15.21 -7.40
CA SER A 215 22.92 -16.38 -7.66
C SER A 215 21.51 -16.23 -7.10
N TYR A 216 21.38 -15.69 -5.89
CA TYR A 216 20.07 -15.49 -5.26
C TYR A 216 19.34 -14.27 -5.80
N THR A 217 20.06 -13.26 -6.29
CA THR A 217 19.44 -12.18 -7.08
C THR A 217 18.80 -12.73 -8.37
N LEU A 218 19.43 -13.70 -9.04
CA LEU A 218 18.80 -14.39 -10.19
C LEU A 218 17.56 -15.22 -9.78
N CYS A 219 17.58 -15.85 -8.60
CA CYS A 219 16.39 -16.51 -8.05
C CYS A 219 15.24 -15.54 -7.79
N TYR A 220 15.53 -14.35 -7.27
CA TYR A 220 14.55 -13.26 -7.10
C TYR A 220 13.90 -12.87 -8.43
N LEU A 221 14.68 -12.69 -9.50
CA LEU A 221 14.14 -12.44 -10.84
C LEU A 221 13.18 -13.55 -11.31
N GLY A 222 13.46 -14.80 -10.94
CA GLY A 222 12.59 -15.95 -11.21
C GLY A 222 11.23 -15.90 -10.54
N MET A 223 11.06 -15.11 -9.46
CA MET A 223 9.77 -14.99 -8.76
C MET A 223 8.72 -14.23 -9.56
N TYR A 224 9.13 -13.32 -10.45
CA TYR A 224 8.22 -12.53 -11.28
C TYR A 224 7.42 -13.37 -12.30
N PRO A 225 8.05 -14.19 -13.16
CA PRO A 225 7.30 -15.08 -14.04
C PRO A 225 6.49 -16.13 -13.26
N ASP A 226 7.01 -16.64 -12.13
CA ASP A 226 6.27 -17.54 -11.24
C ASP A 226 4.98 -16.86 -10.73
N TYR A 227 5.08 -15.58 -10.34
CA TYR A 227 3.91 -14.77 -9.93
C TYR A 227 2.92 -14.60 -11.08
N VAL A 228 3.41 -14.23 -12.26
CA VAL A 228 2.58 -14.06 -13.47
C VAL A 228 1.82 -15.33 -13.78
N MET A 229 2.40 -16.51 -13.63
CA MET A 229 1.70 -17.75 -13.97
C MET A 229 0.68 -18.18 -12.92
N ASN A 230 0.90 -17.87 -11.64
CA ASN A 230 0.13 -18.46 -10.54
C ASN A 230 -0.81 -17.49 -9.80
N HIS A 231 -0.70 -16.17 -10.00
CA HIS A 231 -1.42 -15.16 -9.22
C HIS A 231 -2.08 -14.08 -10.09
N THR A 232 -2.91 -13.20 -9.54
CA THR A 232 -3.80 -12.32 -10.33
C THR A 232 -3.63 -10.82 -10.12
N ASP A 233 -2.89 -10.36 -9.11
CA ASP A 233 -2.76 -8.92 -8.81
C ASP A 233 -1.75 -8.22 -9.74
N ARG A 234 -2.25 -7.81 -10.90
CA ARG A 234 -1.46 -7.14 -11.94
C ARG A 234 -0.97 -5.76 -11.52
N ASP A 235 -1.76 -5.02 -10.74
CA ASP A 235 -1.43 -3.66 -10.34
C ASP A 235 -0.30 -3.68 -9.31
N TRP A 236 -0.40 -4.60 -8.35
CA TRP A 236 0.68 -4.87 -7.41
C TRP A 236 1.98 -5.25 -8.16
N LEU A 237 1.92 -6.18 -9.12
CA LEU A 237 3.09 -6.58 -9.90
C LEU A 237 3.65 -5.41 -10.74
N ARG A 238 2.78 -4.60 -11.36
CA ARG A 238 3.18 -3.45 -12.19
C ARG A 238 4.07 -2.48 -11.43
N ALA A 239 3.74 -2.22 -10.17
CA ALA A 239 4.50 -1.32 -9.32
C ALA A 239 5.94 -1.82 -9.02
N ARG A 240 6.20 -3.13 -9.17
CA ARG A 240 7.51 -3.76 -8.97
C ARG A 240 8.28 -4.07 -10.25
N LEU A 241 7.70 -3.80 -11.43
CA LEU A 241 8.41 -3.96 -12.71
C LEU A 241 9.67 -3.07 -12.86
N PRO A 242 9.69 -1.82 -12.34
CA PRO A 242 10.92 -1.04 -12.36
C PRO A 242 12.07 -1.77 -11.67
N GLY A 243 11.81 -2.44 -10.54
CA GLY A 243 12.83 -3.21 -9.81
C GLY A 243 13.36 -4.40 -10.58
N MET A 244 12.49 -5.20 -11.20
CA MET A 244 12.91 -6.30 -12.07
C MET A 244 13.83 -5.82 -13.21
N ARG A 245 13.47 -4.69 -13.85
CA ARG A 245 14.24 -4.11 -14.98
C ARG A 245 15.58 -3.56 -14.51
N ASP A 246 15.60 -2.89 -13.37
CA ASP A 246 16.79 -2.34 -12.75
C ASP A 246 17.78 -3.47 -12.39
N THR A 247 17.28 -4.53 -11.74
CA THR A 247 18.05 -5.74 -11.41
C THR A 247 18.67 -6.38 -12.67
N LEU A 248 17.88 -6.53 -13.75
CA LEU A 248 18.39 -7.05 -15.03
C LEU A 248 19.45 -6.14 -15.64
N SER A 249 19.27 -4.82 -15.54
CA SER A 249 20.23 -3.80 -16.01
C SER A 249 21.55 -3.90 -15.25
N GLY A 250 21.49 -4.15 -13.94
CA GLY A 250 22.66 -4.42 -13.08
C GLY A 250 23.48 -5.61 -13.55
N PHE A 251 22.82 -6.72 -13.91
CA PHE A 251 23.51 -7.89 -14.46
C PHE A 251 24.22 -7.61 -15.79
N GLU A 252 23.75 -6.65 -16.59
CA GLU A 252 24.40 -6.28 -17.85
C GLU A 252 25.81 -5.72 -17.63
N LEU A 253 26.10 -5.17 -16.45
CA LEU A 253 27.43 -4.68 -16.08
C LEU A 253 28.46 -5.82 -15.96
N HIS A 254 28.00 -7.06 -15.78
CA HIS A 254 28.83 -8.25 -15.63
C HIS A 254 28.90 -9.09 -16.92
N GLU A 255 28.33 -8.59 -18.02
CA GLU A 255 28.38 -9.25 -19.32
C GLU A 255 29.73 -9.06 -20.01
N ARG A 256 30.29 -10.18 -20.45
CA ARG A 256 31.38 -10.21 -21.42
C ARG A 256 30.88 -9.85 -22.82
N ALA A 257 31.81 -9.64 -23.75
CA ALA A 257 31.51 -9.35 -25.15
C ALA A 257 30.69 -10.45 -25.87
N ASP A 258 30.75 -11.69 -25.40
CA ASP A 258 29.96 -12.83 -25.90
C ASP A 258 28.61 -13.00 -25.19
N GLY A 259 28.28 -12.11 -24.24
CA GLY A 259 27.04 -12.08 -23.47
C GLY A 259 27.04 -12.97 -22.23
N LEU A 260 28.12 -13.72 -21.96
CA LEU A 260 28.22 -14.52 -20.74
C LEU A 260 28.50 -13.65 -19.52
N LEU A 261 27.86 -13.96 -18.39
CA LEU A 261 28.17 -13.40 -17.09
C LEU A 261 29.49 -13.98 -16.56
N ALA A 262 30.35 -13.11 -16.05
CA ALA A 262 31.58 -13.42 -15.32
C ALA A 262 31.86 -12.34 -14.26
N ASN A 263 32.78 -12.59 -13.33
CA ASN A 263 33.15 -11.66 -12.25
C ASN A 263 31.93 -11.17 -11.45
N LEU A 264 31.02 -12.09 -11.12
CA LEU A 264 29.83 -11.78 -10.35
C LEU A 264 30.18 -11.52 -8.87
N PRO A 265 29.55 -10.52 -8.23
CA PRO A 265 29.87 -10.15 -6.85
C PRO A 265 29.33 -11.17 -5.84
N GLY A 266 30.00 -11.22 -4.69
CA GLY A 266 29.55 -11.96 -3.52
C GLY A 266 29.62 -13.48 -3.64
N TRP A 267 28.91 -14.16 -2.76
CA TRP A 267 28.85 -15.62 -2.69
C TRP A 267 27.86 -16.16 -3.72
N SER A 268 28.39 -16.69 -4.83
CA SER A 268 27.57 -17.37 -5.84
C SER A 268 27.22 -18.80 -5.40
N PHE A 269 26.49 -18.92 -4.28
CA PHE A 269 26.01 -20.20 -3.77
C PHE A 269 24.94 -20.79 -4.70
N LEU A 270 24.99 -22.11 -4.87
CA LEU A 270 23.97 -22.83 -5.64
C LEU A 270 23.37 -23.99 -4.85
N ASP A 271 24.19 -24.85 -4.26
CA ASP A 271 23.69 -26.06 -3.62
C ASP A 271 24.71 -26.73 -2.69
N TRP A 272 24.24 -27.49 -1.70
CA TRP A 272 25.08 -28.27 -0.79
C TRP A 272 25.44 -29.64 -1.39
N VAL A 273 26.47 -29.65 -2.23
CA VAL A 273 26.93 -30.87 -2.92
C VAL A 273 28.22 -31.40 -2.28
N PRO A 274 28.25 -32.62 -1.73
CA PRO A 274 29.44 -33.20 -1.11
C PRO A 274 30.37 -33.83 -2.17
N ARG A 275 30.79 -33.05 -3.16
CA ARG A 275 31.72 -33.44 -4.24
C ARG A 275 32.78 -32.36 -4.45
N PRO A 276 33.98 -32.72 -4.93
CA PRO A 276 35.01 -31.73 -5.31
C PRO A 276 34.47 -30.69 -6.29
N GLY A 277 34.84 -29.42 -6.10
CA GLY A 277 34.41 -28.30 -6.95
C GLY A 277 33.16 -27.55 -6.44
N TRP A 278 32.56 -28.00 -5.34
CA TRP A 278 31.37 -27.40 -4.70
C TRP A 278 31.66 -26.95 -3.26
N GLU A 279 32.92 -26.67 -2.93
CA GLU A 279 33.35 -26.34 -1.58
C GLU A 279 32.60 -25.10 -1.06
N GLY A 280 31.92 -25.22 0.08
CA GLY A 280 31.12 -24.13 0.63
C GLY A 280 29.91 -23.77 -0.24
N GLY A 281 29.42 -24.69 -1.07
CA GLY A 281 28.24 -24.52 -1.92
C GLY A 281 28.42 -23.55 -3.09
N TRP A 282 29.65 -23.11 -3.35
CA TRP A 282 29.98 -22.26 -4.49
C TRP A 282 29.69 -22.97 -5.82
N ALA A 283 29.16 -22.21 -6.78
CA ALA A 283 29.08 -22.68 -8.16
C ALA A 283 30.49 -23.00 -8.71
N PRO A 284 30.69 -24.17 -9.35
CA PRO A 284 32.01 -24.54 -9.86
C PRO A 284 32.60 -23.49 -10.80
N GLY A 285 33.84 -23.06 -10.52
CA GLY A 285 34.57 -22.07 -11.31
C GLY A 285 34.20 -20.59 -11.08
N SER A 286 33.16 -20.28 -10.29
CA SER A 286 32.72 -18.89 -10.08
C SER A 286 33.49 -18.15 -8.99
N ARG A 287 34.08 -18.87 -8.03
CA ARG A 287 34.81 -18.28 -6.89
C ARG A 287 35.99 -17.39 -7.29
N ASP A 288 36.64 -17.74 -8.39
CA ASP A 288 37.77 -16.99 -8.94
C ASP A 288 37.35 -15.98 -10.03
N GLY A 289 36.05 -15.66 -10.12
CA GLY A 289 35.49 -14.72 -11.10
C GLY A 289 35.23 -15.31 -12.50
N GLY A 290 35.41 -16.61 -12.68
CA GLY A 290 35.15 -17.30 -13.94
C GLY A 290 33.68 -17.33 -14.35
N ALA A 291 33.42 -17.54 -15.64
CA ALA A 291 32.08 -17.82 -16.13
C ALA A 291 31.67 -19.25 -15.71
N ASN A 292 30.45 -19.39 -15.20
CA ASN A 292 29.86 -20.66 -14.76
C ASN A 292 28.57 -20.94 -15.54
N ALA A 293 28.33 -22.22 -15.86
CA ALA A 293 27.18 -22.62 -16.67
C ALA A 293 25.84 -22.36 -15.96
N GLU A 294 25.69 -22.80 -14.71
CA GLU A 294 24.46 -22.68 -13.94
C GLU A 294 24.02 -21.23 -13.73
N LEU A 295 24.95 -20.31 -13.40
CA LEU A 295 24.65 -18.88 -13.25
C LEU A 295 24.20 -18.25 -14.56
N ASN A 296 24.85 -18.61 -15.68
CA ASN A 296 24.45 -18.13 -17.00
C ASN A 296 23.11 -18.72 -17.46
N LEU A 297 22.81 -19.96 -17.07
CA LEU A 297 21.51 -20.59 -17.33
C LEU A 297 20.40 -19.95 -16.47
N PHE A 298 20.67 -19.60 -15.21
CA PHE A 298 19.74 -18.80 -14.42
C PHE A 298 19.52 -17.41 -15.02
N TYR A 299 20.57 -16.78 -15.54
CA TYR A 299 20.43 -15.50 -16.25
C TYR A 299 19.59 -15.64 -17.53
N LEU A 300 19.81 -16.70 -18.31
CA LEU A 300 18.97 -17.02 -19.46
C LEU A 300 17.50 -17.21 -19.04
N ALA A 301 17.24 -17.95 -17.97
CA ALA A 301 15.90 -18.14 -17.42
C ALA A 301 15.28 -16.81 -16.96
N ALA A 302 16.05 -15.93 -16.33
CA ALA A 302 15.60 -14.61 -15.91
C ALA A 302 15.22 -13.73 -17.11
N LEU A 303 16.00 -13.74 -18.19
CA LEU A 303 15.68 -13.02 -19.43
C LEU A 303 14.41 -13.57 -20.12
N GLN A 304 14.26 -14.90 -20.17
CA GLN A 304 13.05 -15.54 -20.70
C GLN A 304 11.82 -15.21 -19.85
N GLY A 305 11.96 -15.27 -18.53
CA GLY A 305 10.92 -14.91 -17.56
C GLY A 305 10.53 -13.44 -17.66
N ALA A 306 11.50 -12.54 -17.76
CA ALA A 306 11.25 -11.11 -17.95
C ALA A 306 10.50 -10.83 -19.24
N ALA A 307 10.84 -11.51 -20.34
CA ALA A 307 10.06 -11.40 -21.58
C ALA A 307 8.59 -11.82 -21.38
N GLN A 308 8.34 -12.93 -20.68
CA GLN A 308 6.99 -13.41 -20.36
C GLN A 308 6.23 -12.41 -19.48
N VAL A 309 6.89 -11.85 -18.47
CA VAL A 309 6.31 -10.84 -17.57
C VAL A 309 5.95 -9.58 -18.35
N GLU A 310 6.85 -9.08 -19.20
CA GLU A 310 6.60 -7.88 -20.00
C GLU A 310 5.45 -8.08 -20.99
N ASP A 311 5.34 -9.25 -21.64
CA ASP A 311 4.18 -9.57 -22.48
C ASP A 311 2.87 -9.60 -21.68
N ALA A 312 2.86 -10.30 -20.55
CA ALA A 312 1.71 -10.40 -19.68
C ALA A 312 1.25 -9.03 -19.16
N MET A 313 2.20 -8.10 -19.01
CA MET A 313 1.97 -6.73 -18.55
C MET A 313 1.75 -5.72 -19.68
N GLY A 314 1.74 -6.16 -20.95
CA GLY A 314 1.41 -5.33 -22.10
C GLY A 314 2.55 -4.45 -22.62
N ASN A 315 3.80 -4.85 -22.42
CA ASN A 315 5.02 -4.12 -22.80
C ASN A 315 5.82 -4.85 -23.90
N PRO A 316 5.28 -4.98 -25.13
CA PRO A 316 5.84 -5.86 -26.17
C PRO A 316 7.26 -5.47 -26.63
N HIS A 317 7.62 -4.19 -26.57
CA HIS A 317 8.96 -3.72 -26.95
C HIS A 317 10.04 -4.19 -25.96
N LEU A 318 9.75 -4.14 -24.66
CA LEU A 318 10.65 -4.65 -23.62
C LEU A 318 10.73 -6.17 -23.67
N ALA A 319 9.59 -6.84 -23.87
CA ALA A 319 9.58 -8.28 -24.09
C ALA A 319 10.46 -8.69 -25.29
N ALA A 320 10.36 -7.96 -26.41
CA ALA A 320 11.21 -8.19 -27.58
C ALA A 320 12.70 -7.99 -27.29
N HIS A 321 13.06 -6.96 -26.51
CA HIS A 321 14.43 -6.72 -26.08
C HIS A 321 14.99 -7.90 -25.27
N TRP A 322 14.28 -8.36 -24.24
CA TRP A 322 14.71 -9.50 -23.42
C TRP A 322 14.80 -10.80 -24.21
N ARG A 323 13.83 -11.07 -25.12
CA ARG A 323 13.90 -12.24 -26.01
C ARG A 323 15.12 -12.21 -26.93
N ALA A 324 15.43 -11.05 -27.52
CA ALA A 324 16.60 -10.91 -28.38
C ALA A 324 17.91 -11.16 -27.62
N LYS A 325 17.96 -10.77 -26.35
CA LYS A 325 19.10 -11.04 -25.48
C LYS A 325 19.22 -12.53 -25.12
N ALA A 326 18.13 -13.15 -24.67
CA ALA A 326 18.07 -14.59 -24.41
C ALA A 326 18.48 -15.43 -25.65
N ALA A 327 18.01 -15.03 -26.84
CA ALA A 327 18.34 -15.72 -28.10
C ALA A 327 19.84 -15.66 -28.46
N ARG A 328 20.54 -14.58 -28.09
CA ARG A 328 22.00 -14.46 -28.27
C ARG A 328 22.79 -15.25 -27.23
N LEU A 329 22.28 -15.32 -25.99
CA LEU A 329 22.95 -16.00 -24.88
C LEU A 329 22.93 -17.54 -25.02
N LYS A 330 21.83 -18.13 -25.51
CA LYS A 330 21.70 -19.59 -25.72
C LYS A 330 22.91 -20.22 -26.43
N PRO A 331 23.32 -19.78 -27.64
CA PRO A 331 24.46 -20.37 -28.34
C PRO A 331 25.81 -20.07 -27.64
N ALA A 332 25.95 -18.96 -26.93
CA ALA A 332 27.17 -18.65 -26.17
C ALA A 332 27.38 -19.64 -25.00
N ILE A 333 26.31 -19.97 -24.27
CA ILE A 333 26.33 -20.99 -23.22
C ILE A 333 26.71 -22.35 -23.81
N ALA A 334 26.08 -22.76 -24.92
CA ALA A 334 26.41 -24.02 -25.59
C ALA A 334 27.87 -24.08 -26.04
N ALA A 335 28.39 -23.00 -26.64
CA ALA A 335 29.78 -22.95 -27.09
C ALA A 335 30.80 -23.02 -25.95
N ALA A 336 30.48 -22.41 -24.80
CA ALA A 336 31.40 -22.30 -23.68
C ALA A 336 31.42 -23.53 -22.76
N PHE A 337 30.30 -24.26 -22.65
CA PHE A 337 30.14 -25.27 -21.61
C PHE A 337 29.73 -26.65 -22.14
N PHE A 338 29.26 -26.79 -23.38
CA PHE A 338 28.87 -28.10 -23.90
C PHE A 338 30.10 -28.91 -24.33
N ASP A 339 30.32 -30.05 -23.67
CA ASP A 339 31.34 -31.01 -24.05
C ASP A 339 30.77 -32.02 -25.05
N ALA A 340 31.14 -31.90 -26.33
CA ALA A 340 30.65 -32.78 -27.39
C ALA A 340 31.07 -34.25 -27.21
N LYS A 341 32.19 -34.53 -26.53
CA LYS A 341 32.68 -35.90 -26.32
C LYS A 341 31.85 -36.62 -25.26
N ARG A 342 31.48 -35.93 -24.19
CA ARG A 342 30.60 -36.44 -23.13
C ARG A 342 29.12 -36.32 -23.47
N GLY A 343 28.76 -35.40 -24.34
CA GLY A 343 27.36 -35.06 -24.65
C GLY A 343 26.65 -34.39 -23.47
N LEU A 344 27.38 -33.62 -22.67
CA LEU A 344 26.93 -33.01 -21.41
C LEU A 344 27.46 -31.58 -21.29
N PHE A 345 26.76 -30.73 -20.54
CA PHE A 345 27.27 -29.43 -20.12
C PHE A 345 28.20 -29.58 -18.91
N ALA A 346 29.39 -29.00 -18.99
CA ALA A 346 30.22 -28.78 -17.82
C ALA A 346 29.70 -27.58 -17.01
N SER A 347 29.94 -27.58 -15.69
CA SER A 347 29.64 -26.45 -14.81
C SER A 347 30.65 -25.31 -14.99
N ASP A 348 31.90 -25.65 -15.31
CA ASP A 348 33.01 -24.71 -15.46
C ASP A 348 33.54 -24.67 -16.90
N ALA A 349 34.11 -23.52 -17.28
CA ALA A 349 34.65 -23.34 -18.64
C ALA A 349 35.87 -24.23 -18.96
N ALA A 350 36.51 -24.81 -17.94
CA ALA A 350 37.62 -25.76 -18.12
C ALA A 350 37.15 -27.21 -18.33
N HIS A 351 35.83 -27.46 -18.29
CA HIS A 351 35.23 -28.78 -18.48
C HIS A 351 35.73 -29.83 -17.48
N THR A 352 35.88 -29.44 -16.21
CA THR A 352 36.38 -30.32 -15.14
C THR A 352 35.26 -30.87 -14.26
N VAL A 353 34.14 -30.14 -14.11
CA VAL A 353 33.01 -30.54 -13.27
C VAL A 353 31.75 -30.69 -14.12
N PHE A 354 31.01 -31.78 -13.92
CA PHE A 354 29.74 -32.05 -14.58
C PHE A 354 28.69 -32.37 -13.52
N SER A 355 27.54 -31.69 -13.59
CA SER A 355 26.50 -31.73 -12.56
C SER A 355 25.12 -32.03 -13.15
N GLU A 356 24.23 -32.61 -12.35
CA GLU A 356 22.80 -32.67 -12.67
C GLU A 356 22.21 -31.26 -12.83
N HIS A 357 22.73 -30.26 -12.09
CA HIS A 357 22.32 -28.85 -12.11
C HIS A 357 22.47 -28.21 -13.50
N ALA A 358 23.65 -28.32 -14.10
CA ALA A 358 23.92 -27.75 -15.42
C ALA A 358 23.02 -28.40 -16.49
N GLN A 359 22.81 -29.72 -16.41
CA GLN A 359 21.97 -30.41 -17.39
C GLN A 359 20.51 -29.99 -17.24
N CYS A 360 19.97 -30.01 -16.02
CA CYS A 360 18.56 -29.73 -15.78
C CYS A 360 18.22 -28.27 -16.15
N LEU A 361 19.07 -27.31 -15.77
CA LEU A 361 18.89 -25.91 -16.17
C LEU A 361 19.02 -25.70 -17.69
N ALA A 362 19.95 -26.37 -18.37
CA ALA A 362 20.07 -26.30 -19.84
C ALA A 362 18.83 -26.84 -20.55
N LEU A 363 18.25 -27.91 -20.01
CA LEU A 363 16.99 -28.49 -20.49
C LEU A 363 15.78 -27.61 -20.19
N LEU A 364 15.72 -26.96 -19.02
CA LEU A 364 14.61 -26.07 -18.66
C LEU A 364 14.59 -24.78 -19.47
N THR A 365 15.77 -24.24 -19.81
CA THR A 365 15.92 -22.99 -20.57
C THR A 365 15.93 -23.18 -22.09
N ASP A 366 15.77 -24.42 -22.55
CA ASP A 366 15.76 -24.78 -23.98
C ASP A 366 17.03 -24.34 -24.71
N VAL A 367 18.20 -24.49 -24.09
CA VAL A 367 19.49 -24.27 -24.80
C VAL A 367 19.60 -25.23 -25.97
N PHE A 368 19.14 -26.48 -25.79
CA PHE A 368 18.83 -27.41 -26.87
C PHE A 368 17.34 -27.71 -26.90
N GLU A 369 16.84 -28.02 -28.10
CA GLU A 369 15.45 -28.37 -28.40
C GLU A 369 15.40 -29.66 -29.22
N GLY A 370 14.23 -30.30 -29.30
CA GLY A 370 14.01 -31.51 -30.10
C GLY A 370 14.90 -32.69 -29.71
N GLU A 371 15.44 -33.41 -30.71
CA GLU A 371 16.27 -34.61 -30.50
C GLU A 371 17.52 -34.35 -29.66
N ARG A 372 18.12 -33.16 -29.76
CA ARG A 372 19.30 -32.79 -28.96
C ARG A 372 18.95 -32.66 -27.47
N ALA A 373 17.77 -32.12 -27.16
CA ALA A 373 17.29 -32.03 -25.78
C ALA A 373 16.99 -33.43 -25.22
N GLN A 374 16.36 -34.30 -26.01
CA GLN A 374 16.13 -35.69 -25.60
C GLN A 374 17.44 -36.44 -25.35
N ALA A 375 18.42 -36.31 -26.24
CA ALA A 375 19.73 -36.95 -26.06
C ALA A 375 20.45 -36.46 -24.79
N LEU A 376 20.37 -35.16 -24.49
CA LEU A 376 20.92 -34.59 -23.26
C LEU A 376 20.19 -35.12 -22.01
N PHE A 377 18.86 -35.22 -22.06
CA PHE A 377 18.09 -35.82 -20.97
C PHE A 377 18.45 -37.30 -20.75
N ASP A 378 18.58 -38.08 -21.82
CA ASP A 378 19.00 -39.48 -21.73
C ASP A 378 20.40 -39.61 -21.10
N ARG A 379 21.31 -38.67 -21.41
CA ARG A 379 22.64 -38.58 -20.77
C ARG A 379 22.56 -38.18 -19.29
N LEU A 380 21.73 -37.21 -18.92
CA LEU A 380 21.47 -36.83 -17.53
C LEU A 380 21.06 -38.05 -16.70
N VAL A 381 20.16 -38.89 -17.23
CA VAL A 381 19.62 -40.05 -16.49
C VAL A 381 20.58 -41.24 -16.46
N SER A 382 21.41 -41.42 -17.50
CA SER A 382 22.28 -42.60 -17.64
C SER A 382 23.71 -42.43 -17.13
N THR A 383 24.18 -41.20 -16.91
CA THR A 383 25.57 -40.92 -16.54
C THR A 383 25.76 -40.99 -15.02
N PRO A 384 26.56 -41.94 -14.49
CA PRO A 384 26.62 -42.21 -13.05
C PRO A 384 27.55 -41.27 -12.25
N ASP A 385 28.46 -40.55 -12.91
CA ASP A 385 29.51 -39.73 -12.26
C ASP A 385 29.16 -38.24 -12.16
N LEU A 386 27.92 -37.84 -12.45
CA LEU A 386 27.47 -36.46 -12.28
C LEU A 386 27.44 -36.06 -10.80
N CYS A 387 27.81 -34.81 -10.51
CA CYS A 387 27.53 -34.20 -9.21
C CYS A 387 26.00 -34.10 -9.02
N PRO A 388 25.42 -34.73 -7.98
CA PRO A 388 23.97 -34.80 -7.84
C PRO A 388 23.39 -33.52 -7.25
N THR A 389 22.13 -33.22 -7.55
CA THR A 389 21.38 -32.18 -6.82
C THR A 389 21.10 -32.59 -5.38
N SER A 390 21.17 -31.65 -4.44
CA SER A 390 20.72 -31.82 -3.07
C SER A 390 19.18 -31.61 -2.96
N VAL A 391 18.66 -31.50 -1.73
CA VAL A 391 17.24 -31.25 -1.44
C VAL A 391 16.74 -29.98 -2.14
N TYR A 392 17.45 -28.86 -2.01
CA TYR A 392 17.06 -27.58 -2.60
C TYR A 392 16.90 -27.70 -4.12
N PHE A 393 17.97 -28.10 -4.79
CA PHE A 393 18.04 -28.03 -6.25
C PHE A 393 17.26 -29.15 -6.94
N SER A 394 16.84 -30.19 -6.20
CA SER A 394 15.92 -31.21 -6.71
C SER A 394 14.63 -30.61 -7.28
N TYR A 395 14.22 -29.39 -6.85
CA TYR A 395 13.11 -28.66 -7.46
C TYR A 395 13.27 -28.54 -8.99
N TYR A 396 14.42 -28.04 -9.47
CA TYR A 396 14.67 -27.86 -10.90
C TYR A 396 14.82 -29.19 -11.64
N LEU A 397 15.41 -30.19 -10.98
CA LEU A 397 15.51 -31.55 -11.52
C LEU A 397 14.12 -32.18 -11.71
N PHE A 398 13.19 -31.95 -10.78
CA PHE A 398 11.83 -32.46 -10.87
C PHE A 398 11.02 -31.76 -11.95
N GLU A 399 11.11 -30.43 -12.10
CA GLU A 399 10.56 -29.72 -13.27
C GLU A 399 11.06 -30.35 -14.58
N THR A 400 12.35 -30.71 -14.63
CA THR A 400 12.94 -31.38 -15.80
C THR A 400 12.34 -32.78 -16.03
N TYR A 401 12.20 -33.60 -14.99
CA TYR A 401 11.56 -34.92 -15.15
C TYR A 401 10.13 -34.82 -15.67
N PHE A 402 9.33 -33.86 -15.19
CA PHE A 402 7.97 -33.68 -15.69
C PHE A 402 7.92 -33.07 -17.10
N LYS A 403 8.90 -32.21 -17.47
CA LYS A 403 9.06 -31.72 -18.86
C LYS A 403 9.32 -32.88 -19.83
N PHE A 404 10.10 -33.88 -19.42
CA PHE A 404 10.44 -35.07 -20.21
C PHE A 404 9.53 -36.28 -19.96
N ARG A 405 8.41 -36.07 -19.26
CA ARG A 405 7.39 -37.10 -18.98
C ARG A 405 7.92 -38.35 -18.27
N ARG A 406 8.79 -38.15 -17.28
CA ARG A 406 9.41 -39.20 -16.44
C ARG A 406 9.01 -39.12 -14.97
N PRO A 407 7.71 -39.28 -14.64
CA PRO A 407 7.23 -39.27 -13.25
C PRO A 407 7.81 -40.44 -12.43
N ASP A 408 8.25 -41.52 -13.07
CA ASP A 408 8.93 -42.65 -12.43
C ASP A 408 10.24 -42.23 -11.75
N LEU A 409 11.00 -41.32 -12.36
CA LEU A 409 12.25 -40.80 -11.77
C LEU A 409 11.98 -39.89 -10.58
N PHE A 410 10.93 -39.06 -10.66
CA PHE A 410 10.46 -38.25 -9.54
C PHE A 410 10.06 -39.13 -8.35
N LEU A 411 9.19 -40.12 -8.58
CA LEU A 411 8.72 -41.02 -7.52
C LEU A 411 9.87 -41.81 -6.88
N LYS A 412 10.86 -42.22 -7.68
CA LYS A 412 12.09 -42.83 -7.16
C LYS A 412 12.91 -41.85 -6.31
N ARG A 413 13.05 -40.59 -6.72
CA ARG A 413 13.77 -39.58 -5.93
C ARG A 413 13.04 -39.22 -4.62
N LEU A 414 11.72 -39.43 -4.53
CA LEU A 414 10.99 -39.31 -3.25
C LEU A 414 11.43 -40.33 -2.19
N ASP A 415 12.19 -41.36 -2.53
CA ASP A 415 12.78 -42.28 -1.53
C ASP A 415 13.64 -41.55 -0.50
N LEU A 416 14.23 -40.41 -0.86
CA LEU A 416 14.95 -39.53 0.08
C LEU A 416 14.01 -38.99 1.17
N TRP A 417 12.86 -38.43 0.80
CA TRP A 417 11.85 -37.92 1.73
C TRP A 417 11.18 -39.04 2.53
N LYS A 418 10.92 -40.19 1.89
CA LYS A 418 10.45 -41.40 2.60
C LYS A 418 11.49 -41.87 3.63
N GLY A 419 12.78 -41.67 3.35
CA GLY A 419 13.88 -41.86 4.29
C GLY A 419 13.78 -40.94 5.51
N TYR A 420 13.47 -39.66 5.32
CA TYR A 420 13.29 -38.71 6.43
C TYR A 420 12.18 -39.14 7.39
N VAL A 421 11.06 -39.62 6.86
CA VAL A 421 9.96 -40.18 7.66
C VAL A 421 10.44 -41.38 8.48
N LYS A 422 11.22 -42.29 7.88
CA LYS A 422 11.80 -43.47 8.58
C LYS A 422 12.80 -43.06 9.67
N LEU A 423 13.48 -41.93 9.50
CA LEU A 423 14.36 -41.33 10.51
C LEU A 423 13.58 -40.64 11.64
N GLY A 424 12.24 -40.65 11.62
CA GLY A 424 11.40 -40.00 12.61
C GLY A 424 11.34 -38.48 12.45
N ALA A 425 11.77 -37.93 11.30
CA ALA A 425 11.62 -36.51 11.02
C ALA A 425 10.12 -36.15 10.90
N THR A 426 9.75 -35.00 11.45
CA THR A 426 8.38 -34.48 11.40
C THR A 426 8.24 -33.28 10.47
N THR A 427 9.35 -32.91 9.82
CA THR A 427 9.53 -31.83 8.85
C THR A 427 10.58 -32.26 7.81
N CYS A 428 10.73 -31.51 6.73
CA CYS A 428 11.73 -31.72 5.69
C CYS A 428 13.09 -31.20 6.16
N LEU A 429 14.14 -31.96 5.86
CA LEU A 429 15.52 -31.61 6.24
C LEU A 429 16.11 -30.60 5.24
N GLU A 430 17.11 -29.84 5.70
CA GLU A 430 17.89 -28.90 4.89
C GLU A 430 18.68 -29.62 3.79
N GLU A 431 19.34 -30.72 4.11
CA GLU A 431 20.23 -31.44 3.19
C GLU A 431 20.10 -32.96 3.37
N PRO A 432 20.54 -33.77 2.38
CA PRO A 432 20.50 -35.22 2.50
C PRO A 432 21.43 -35.73 3.60
N GLU A 433 20.98 -36.71 4.39
CA GLU A 433 21.83 -37.39 5.37
C GLU A 433 22.50 -38.64 4.78
N TYR A 434 23.76 -38.86 5.13
CA TYR A 434 24.54 -40.03 4.73
C TYR A 434 25.57 -40.37 5.82
N PRO A 435 26.19 -41.57 5.81
CA PRO A 435 27.09 -41.98 6.89
C PRO A 435 28.20 -40.96 7.16
N GLY A 436 28.26 -40.44 8.39
CA GLY A 436 29.22 -39.42 8.81
C GLY A 436 28.77 -37.98 8.61
N HIS A 437 27.54 -37.75 8.12
CA HIS A 437 26.97 -36.44 7.84
C HIS A 437 25.47 -36.39 8.18
N ASP A 438 25.10 -35.53 9.13
CA ASP A 438 23.71 -35.21 9.43
C ASP A 438 23.35 -33.83 8.89
N SER A 439 22.09 -33.65 8.51
CA SER A 439 21.55 -32.35 8.12
C SER A 439 21.69 -31.37 9.29
N ARG A 440 22.07 -30.12 9.03
CA ARG A 440 22.13 -29.08 10.09
C ARG A 440 20.73 -28.77 10.62
N SER A 441 19.80 -28.30 9.79
CA SER A 441 18.39 -28.13 10.18
C SER A 441 17.53 -29.35 9.88
N ASP A 442 16.65 -29.69 10.82
CA ASP A 442 15.59 -30.70 10.64
C ASP A 442 14.27 -30.08 10.11
N CYS A 443 14.19 -28.76 9.90
CA CYS A 443 13.02 -28.06 9.39
C CYS A 443 13.44 -26.93 8.41
N HIS A 444 13.50 -27.25 7.11
CA HIS A 444 13.90 -26.30 6.08
C HIS A 444 12.92 -26.21 4.91
N ALA A 445 12.45 -25.00 4.63
CA ALA A 445 11.32 -24.77 3.74
C ALA A 445 11.57 -25.18 2.28
N TRP A 446 12.81 -25.04 1.80
CA TRP A 446 13.19 -25.48 0.47
C TRP A 446 13.03 -26.98 0.22
N GLY A 447 12.76 -27.78 1.27
CA GLY A 447 12.57 -29.23 1.17
C GLY A 447 11.11 -29.62 0.96
N ALA A 448 10.17 -28.67 1.00
CA ALA A 448 8.74 -28.92 0.92
C ALA A 448 8.20 -29.05 -0.51
N HIS A 449 9.06 -28.90 -1.54
CA HIS A 449 8.64 -28.92 -2.95
C HIS A 449 8.00 -30.21 -3.48
N PRO A 450 8.08 -31.41 -2.85
CA PRO A 450 7.23 -32.52 -3.28
C PRO A 450 5.74 -32.19 -3.28
N LEU A 451 5.26 -31.26 -2.43
CA LEU A 451 3.87 -30.80 -2.46
C LEU A 451 3.48 -30.20 -3.81
N TRP A 452 4.33 -29.32 -4.33
CA TRP A 452 4.17 -28.68 -5.64
C TRP A 452 4.05 -29.72 -6.74
N PHE A 453 5.02 -30.65 -6.82
CA PHE A 453 5.09 -31.61 -7.91
C PHE A 453 4.00 -32.70 -7.89
N LEU A 454 3.49 -33.07 -6.71
CA LEU A 454 2.33 -33.95 -6.65
C LEU A 454 1.10 -33.32 -7.34
N ARG A 455 0.93 -31.99 -7.22
CA ARG A 455 -0.21 -31.26 -7.78
C ARG A 455 0.01 -30.81 -9.22
N THR A 456 1.21 -30.31 -9.54
CA THR A 456 1.51 -29.73 -10.86
C THR A 456 2.19 -30.69 -11.83
N GLY A 457 2.83 -31.74 -11.32
CA GLY A 457 3.50 -32.78 -12.10
C GLY A 457 2.64 -34.04 -12.20
N VAL A 458 2.41 -34.71 -11.07
CA VAL A 458 1.68 -36.00 -11.03
C VAL A 458 0.20 -35.82 -11.39
N ALA A 459 -0.51 -34.93 -10.70
CA ALA A 459 -1.88 -34.57 -11.09
C ALA A 459 -1.93 -33.65 -12.33
N GLY A 460 -0.82 -32.99 -12.66
CA GLY A 460 -0.65 -32.24 -13.90
C GLY A 460 -1.45 -30.93 -13.97
N ILE A 461 -1.86 -30.36 -12.84
CA ILE A 461 -2.65 -29.13 -12.80
C ILE A 461 -1.69 -27.93 -12.89
N ARG A 462 -1.71 -27.20 -14.00
CA ARG A 462 -0.89 -26.00 -14.22
C ARG A 462 -1.68 -24.89 -14.87
N SER A 463 -1.23 -23.67 -14.66
CA SER A 463 -1.67 -22.51 -15.44
C SER A 463 -1.19 -22.64 -16.90
N ASP A 464 -2.07 -22.33 -17.85
CA ASP A 464 -1.82 -22.37 -19.30
C ASP A 464 -1.84 -20.97 -19.93
N ALA A 465 -2.05 -19.93 -19.11
CA ALA A 465 -2.04 -18.53 -19.53
C ALA A 465 -1.66 -17.62 -18.36
N PRO A 466 -1.07 -16.43 -18.63
CA PRO A 466 -0.80 -15.44 -17.60
C PRO A 466 -2.01 -15.16 -16.70
N PHE A 467 -1.70 -15.01 -15.42
CA PHE A 467 -2.60 -14.76 -14.29
C PHE A 467 -3.63 -15.86 -14.06
N PHE A 468 -3.23 -17.12 -14.31
CA PHE A 468 -4.08 -18.31 -14.22
C PHE A 468 -5.40 -18.19 -15.02
N ALA A 469 -5.43 -17.39 -16.09
CA ALA A 469 -6.65 -17.15 -16.85
C ALA A 469 -7.17 -18.40 -17.59
N ARG A 470 -6.32 -19.43 -17.75
CA ARG A 470 -6.62 -20.71 -18.38
C ARG A 470 -5.87 -21.82 -17.65
N VAL A 471 -6.49 -23.00 -17.53
CA VAL A 471 -5.88 -24.17 -16.89
C VAL A 471 -5.46 -25.22 -17.92
N LYS A 472 -4.35 -25.91 -17.66
CA LYS A 472 -4.00 -27.17 -18.29
C LYS A 472 -3.96 -28.27 -17.24
N VAL A 473 -4.66 -29.36 -17.50
CA VAL A 473 -4.66 -30.57 -16.67
C VAL A 473 -4.05 -31.71 -17.48
N ALA A 474 -2.76 -31.96 -17.29
CA ALA A 474 -2.00 -32.95 -18.03
C ALA A 474 -1.36 -33.98 -17.08
N PRO A 475 -2.14 -34.91 -16.50
CA PRO A 475 -1.66 -35.81 -15.46
C PRO A 475 -0.53 -36.73 -15.94
N GLN A 476 0.43 -36.98 -15.06
CA GLN A 476 1.56 -37.88 -15.26
C GLN A 476 1.64 -38.88 -14.09
N PRO A 477 0.72 -39.85 -14.03
CA PRO A 477 0.53 -40.70 -12.85
C PRO A 477 1.66 -41.71 -12.62
N GLY A 478 2.51 -41.97 -13.63
CA GLY A 478 3.53 -43.00 -13.57
C GLY A 478 2.90 -44.38 -13.27
N PRO A 479 3.32 -45.08 -12.20
CA PRO A 479 2.75 -46.37 -11.81
C PRO A 479 1.39 -46.27 -11.09
N LEU A 480 0.88 -45.07 -10.77
CA LEU A 480 -0.37 -44.91 -10.01
C LEU A 480 -1.58 -45.23 -10.90
N SER A 481 -2.46 -46.10 -10.40
CA SER A 481 -3.71 -46.52 -11.05
C SER A 481 -4.82 -45.47 -10.92
N SER A 482 -4.78 -44.65 -9.87
CA SER A 482 -5.74 -43.58 -9.63
C SER A 482 -5.16 -42.47 -8.75
N LEU A 483 -5.72 -41.27 -8.89
CA LEU A 483 -5.42 -40.15 -8.01
C LEU A 483 -6.62 -39.21 -7.85
N ARG A 484 -6.70 -38.57 -6.69
CA ARG A 484 -7.53 -37.41 -6.43
C ARG A 484 -6.63 -36.26 -6.00
N ALA A 485 -6.78 -35.09 -6.60
CA ALA A 485 -5.97 -33.93 -6.23
C ALA A 485 -6.73 -32.61 -6.40
N SER A 486 -6.30 -31.58 -5.69
CA SER A 486 -6.77 -30.21 -5.89
C SER A 486 -5.62 -29.20 -5.94
N TYR A 487 -5.88 -28.06 -6.57
CA TYR A 487 -4.97 -26.92 -6.69
C TYR A 487 -5.77 -25.63 -6.41
N PRO A 488 -5.26 -24.68 -5.60
CA PRO A 488 -6.01 -23.48 -5.30
C PRO A 488 -5.99 -22.54 -6.51
N HIS A 489 -7.14 -22.01 -6.90
CA HIS A 489 -7.19 -21.00 -7.95
C HIS A 489 -7.28 -19.60 -7.32
N PRO A 490 -6.60 -18.57 -7.86
CA PRO A 490 -6.66 -17.21 -7.34
C PRO A 490 -8.08 -16.58 -7.27
N SER A 491 -9.08 -17.18 -7.92
CA SER A 491 -10.48 -16.76 -7.82
C SER A 491 -11.22 -17.30 -6.57
N GLY A 492 -10.54 -18.02 -5.68
CA GLY A 492 -11.12 -18.65 -4.48
C GLY A 492 -11.93 -19.94 -4.73
N LYS A 493 -11.96 -20.47 -5.96
CA LYS A 493 -12.62 -21.74 -6.30
C LYS A 493 -11.57 -22.75 -6.76
N PRO A 494 -11.34 -23.87 -6.07
CA PRO A 494 -10.24 -24.77 -6.40
C PRO A 494 -10.45 -25.47 -7.75
N ILE A 495 -9.33 -25.86 -8.38
CA ILE A 495 -9.31 -26.87 -9.43
C ILE A 495 -9.21 -28.22 -8.75
N ALA A 496 -10.05 -29.19 -9.13
CA ALA A 496 -10.06 -30.53 -8.54
C ALA A 496 -10.12 -31.60 -9.62
N VAL A 497 -9.38 -32.69 -9.42
CA VAL A 497 -9.35 -33.86 -10.30
C VAL A 497 -9.62 -35.12 -9.49
N ASP A 498 -10.39 -36.04 -10.07
CA ASP A 498 -10.60 -37.39 -9.58
C ASP A 498 -10.50 -38.32 -10.79
N LEU A 499 -9.37 -39.02 -10.92
CA LEU A 499 -8.97 -39.69 -12.15
C LEU A 499 -8.49 -41.12 -11.88
N SER A 500 -8.89 -42.02 -12.78
CA SER A 500 -8.39 -43.39 -12.89
C SER A 500 -7.69 -43.58 -14.24
N PHE A 501 -6.64 -44.41 -14.25
CA PHE A 501 -5.80 -44.64 -15.42
C PHE A 501 -5.73 -46.13 -15.74
N ALA A 502 -6.13 -46.50 -16.95
CA ALA A 502 -6.07 -47.87 -17.44
C ALA A 502 -5.90 -47.87 -18.97
N ASP A 503 -5.13 -48.82 -19.51
CA ASP A 503 -4.94 -49.02 -20.96
C ASP A 503 -4.53 -47.74 -21.72
N GLY A 504 -3.71 -46.89 -21.11
CA GLY A 504 -3.28 -45.61 -21.69
C GLY A 504 -4.36 -44.54 -21.78
N ARG A 505 -5.51 -44.72 -21.10
CA ARG A 505 -6.62 -43.77 -21.06
C ARG A 505 -6.87 -43.28 -19.64
N ALA A 506 -7.45 -42.08 -19.53
CA ALA A 506 -7.92 -41.51 -18.28
C ALA A 506 -9.45 -41.49 -18.24
N ARG A 507 -10.04 -41.74 -17.08
CA ARG A 507 -11.48 -41.59 -16.83
C ARG A 507 -11.72 -40.93 -15.49
N GLY A 508 -12.70 -40.03 -15.43
CA GLY A 508 -13.08 -39.36 -14.18
C GLY A 508 -13.60 -37.94 -14.39
N THR A 509 -13.34 -37.06 -13.43
CA THR A 509 -13.82 -35.68 -13.46
C THR A 509 -12.70 -34.66 -13.27
N VAL A 510 -12.89 -33.51 -13.91
CA VAL A 510 -12.08 -32.30 -13.72
C VAL A 510 -13.03 -31.14 -13.43
N THR A 511 -12.92 -30.55 -12.25
CA THR A 511 -13.66 -29.34 -11.87
C THR A 511 -12.71 -28.16 -11.93
N THR A 512 -13.08 -27.10 -12.64
CA THR A 512 -12.23 -25.90 -12.80
C THR A 512 -13.07 -24.61 -12.82
N PRO A 513 -12.60 -23.48 -12.27
CA PRO A 513 -13.28 -22.19 -12.39
C PRO A 513 -13.02 -21.47 -13.72
N VAL A 514 -12.03 -21.90 -14.49
CA VAL A 514 -11.61 -21.30 -15.76
C VAL A 514 -11.65 -22.32 -16.90
N ALA A 515 -11.74 -21.82 -18.13
CA ALA A 515 -11.61 -22.66 -19.32
C ALA A 515 -10.18 -23.24 -19.39
N GLY A 516 -10.01 -24.32 -20.15
CA GLY A 516 -8.72 -24.99 -20.20
C GLY A 516 -8.68 -26.19 -21.11
N THR A 517 -7.64 -27.00 -20.92
CA THR A 517 -7.44 -28.22 -21.69
C THR A 517 -6.98 -29.36 -20.79
N PHE A 518 -7.64 -30.50 -20.91
CA PHE A 518 -7.18 -31.77 -20.38
C PHE A 518 -6.38 -32.53 -21.45
N ALA A 519 -5.25 -33.14 -21.08
CA ALA A 519 -4.43 -33.91 -22.02
C ALA A 519 -3.81 -35.17 -21.37
N PHE A 520 -4.12 -36.35 -21.90
CA PHE A 520 -3.55 -37.63 -21.44
C PHE A 520 -3.56 -38.68 -22.55
N GLY A 521 -2.52 -39.50 -22.67
CA GLY A 521 -2.52 -40.64 -23.61
C GLY A 521 -2.73 -40.28 -25.10
N GLY A 522 -2.49 -39.03 -25.51
CA GLY A 522 -2.80 -38.52 -26.85
C GLY A 522 -4.24 -37.98 -27.00
N GLU A 523 -5.12 -38.20 -26.03
CA GLU A 523 -6.44 -37.57 -25.93
C GLU A 523 -6.31 -36.13 -25.43
N THR A 524 -7.05 -35.21 -26.06
CA THR A 524 -7.16 -33.82 -25.65
C THR A 524 -8.63 -33.42 -25.56
N VAL A 525 -9.04 -32.83 -24.43
CA VAL A 525 -10.42 -32.41 -24.16
C VAL A 525 -10.44 -30.96 -23.70
N ASP A 526 -11.25 -30.13 -24.36
CA ASP A 526 -11.51 -28.76 -23.87
C ASP A 526 -12.32 -28.81 -22.57
N LEU A 527 -11.79 -28.11 -21.56
CA LEU A 527 -12.41 -27.92 -20.27
C LEU A 527 -13.20 -26.60 -20.26
N VAL A 528 -14.43 -26.65 -19.77
CA VAL A 528 -15.24 -25.47 -19.47
C VAL A 528 -15.30 -25.23 -17.96
N PRO A 529 -15.54 -23.99 -17.50
CA PRO A 529 -15.79 -23.74 -16.08
C PRO A 529 -16.93 -24.63 -15.54
N GLY A 530 -16.71 -25.21 -14.36
CA GLY A 530 -17.59 -26.22 -13.76
C GLY A 530 -17.01 -27.63 -13.85
N VAL A 531 -17.88 -28.64 -13.81
CA VAL A 531 -17.50 -30.06 -13.81
C VAL A 531 -17.42 -30.59 -15.23
N ASN A 532 -16.27 -31.18 -15.58
CA ASN A 532 -16.00 -31.82 -16.87
C ASN A 532 -15.83 -33.32 -16.66
N ARG A 533 -16.47 -34.15 -17.49
CA ARG A 533 -16.32 -35.60 -17.47
C ARG A 533 -15.33 -36.03 -18.55
N ILE A 534 -14.29 -36.76 -18.15
CA ILE A 534 -13.25 -37.27 -19.03
C ILE A 534 -13.58 -38.74 -19.38
N GLY A 535 -13.58 -39.06 -20.68
CA GLY A 535 -13.85 -40.42 -21.18
C GLY A 535 -15.32 -40.75 -21.53
N SER A 536 -16.22 -39.77 -21.65
CA SER A 536 -17.63 -39.94 -22.10
C SER A 536 -18.01 -39.03 -23.27
N ALA A 537 -18.76 -39.51 -24.27
CA ALA A 537 -19.19 -38.74 -25.44
C ALA A 537 -20.00 -37.47 -25.06
N LYS A 538 -19.64 -36.32 -25.65
CA LYS A 538 -20.15 -34.97 -25.35
C LYS A 538 -21.59 -34.73 -25.82
N PRO A 539 -22.40 -33.95 -25.08
CA PRO A 539 -23.29 -32.93 -25.63
C PRO A 539 -22.73 -31.52 -25.39
N ALA A 540 -23.07 -30.60 -26.30
CA ALA A 540 -22.56 -29.22 -26.37
C ALA A 540 -23.02 -28.32 -25.21
N PRO A 541 -22.23 -27.32 -24.80
CA PRO A 541 -22.60 -26.42 -23.70
C PRO A 541 -23.44 -25.23 -24.18
N ALA A 542 -24.46 -24.90 -23.38
CA ALA A 542 -25.19 -23.63 -23.42
C ALA A 542 -24.44 -22.55 -22.62
N ALA A 543 -24.48 -21.32 -23.12
CA ALA A 543 -23.77 -20.16 -22.59
C ALA A 543 -24.27 -19.71 -21.21
N GLY A 544 -23.35 -19.24 -20.37
CA GLY A 544 -23.57 -18.87 -18.97
C GLY A 544 -23.95 -17.41 -18.70
N ALA A 545 -24.37 -17.17 -17.45
CA ALA A 545 -24.40 -15.86 -16.82
C ALA A 545 -23.78 -15.98 -15.42
N ALA A 546 -22.82 -15.11 -15.09
CA ALA A 546 -22.21 -14.99 -13.77
C ALA A 546 -22.98 -13.97 -12.91
N ALA A 547 -23.08 -14.25 -11.62
CA ALA A 547 -23.78 -13.45 -10.62
C ALA A 547 -23.02 -12.16 -10.26
N ASP A 548 -23.47 -11.02 -10.78
CA ASP A 548 -23.22 -9.70 -10.17
C ASP A 548 -24.52 -9.13 -9.59
N THR A 549 -24.42 -8.17 -8.68
CA THR A 549 -25.58 -7.51 -8.05
C THR A 549 -25.57 -6.02 -8.39
N VAL A 550 -26.71 -5.46 -8.79
CA VAL A 550 -26.94 -4.01 -8.92
C VAL A 550 -27.42 -3.46 -7.58
N VAL A 551 -26.77 -2.41 -7.11
CA VAL A 551 -27.01 -1.82 -5.79
C VAL A 551 -27.52 -0.38 -5.96
N PRO A 552 -28.68 -0.01 -5.39
CA PRO A 552 -29.10 1.38 -5.33
C PRO A 552 -28.30 2.09 -4.26
N MET A 553 -27.94 3.33 -4.54
CA MET A 553 -27.22 4.18 -3.60
C MET A 553 -27.95 5.52 -3.46
N PHE A 554 -27.66 6.20 -2.36
CA PHE A 554 -28.14 7.55 -2.05
C PHE A 554 -28.05 8.51 -3.26
N GLY A 555 -29.03 9.41 -3.40
CA GLY A 555 -29.07 10.40 -4.48
C GLY A 555 -29.47 9.84 -5.85
N GLY A 556 -30.14 8.69 -5.88
CA GLY A 556 -30.55 8.03 -7.12
C GLY A 556 -29.38 7.40 -7.90
N ARG A 557 -28.30 7.05 -7.22
CA ARG A 557 -27.13 6.40 -7.84
C ARG A 557 -27.37 4.90 -8.01
N LEU A 558 -26.78 4.30 -9.05
CA LEU A 558 -26.79 2.85 -9.27
C LEU A 558 -25.37 2.33 -9.42
N VAL A 559 -24.99 1.34 -8.61
CA VAL A 559 -23.69 0.68 -8.68
C VAL A 559 -23.86 -0.70 -9.28
N ALA A 560 -23.10 -0.99 -10.32
CA ALA A 560 -23.07 -2.29 -10.99
C ALA A 560 -21.63 -2.80 -11.10
N LEU A 561 -21.48 -4.07 -11.48
CA LEU A 561 -20.18 -4.69 -11.78
C LEU A 561 -19.19 -4.61 -10.60
N SER A 562 -19.66 -4.92 -9.39
CA SER A 562 -18.87 -4.89 -8.15
C SER A 562 -18.21 -3.54 -7.83
N GLY A 563 -18.83 -2.41 -8.22
CA GLY A 563 -18.30 -1.07 -7.95
C GLY A 563 -17.62 -0.39 -9.14
N LYS A 564 -17.36 -1.11 -10.24
CA LYS A 564 -16.65 -0.57 -11.40
C LYS A 564 -17.47 0.40 -12.26
N ALA A 565 -18.80 0.38 -12.14
CA ALA A 565 -19.69 1.28 -12.86
C ALA A 565 -20.70 1.90 -11.89
N THR A 566 -20.58 3.21 -11.64
CA THR A 566 -21.52 3.99 -10.83
C THR A 566 -22.25 5.01 -11.68
N PHE A 567 -23.53 4.78 -11.93
CA PHE A 567 -24.41 5.71 -12.64
C PHE A 567 -24.91 6.76 -11.65
N GLU A 568 -24.63 8.03 -11.93
CA GLU A 568 -24.96 9.15 -11.07
C GLU A 568 -25.72 10.25 -11.85
N PRO A 569 -26.89 10.70 -11.37
CA PRO A 569 -27.51 11.93 -11.85
C PRO A 569 -26.64 13.14 -11.48
N ARG A 570 -26.28 13.97 -12.46
CA ARG A 570 -25.42 15.14 -12.28
C ARG A 570 -25.99 16.38 -12.94
N VAL A 571 -25.82 17.52 -12.27
CA VAL A 571 -26.13 18.86 -12.78
C VAL A 571 -24.92 19.78 -12.69
N ALA A 572 -24.72 20.64 -13.68
CA ALA A 572 -23.75 21.73 -13.64
C ALA A 572 -24.31 22.96 -14.35
N SER A 573 -24.04 24.13 -13.77
CA SER A 573 -24.45 25.44 -14.30
C SER A 573 -23.27 26.16 -14.96
N ALA A 574 -23.30 27.50 -15.01
CA ALA A 574 -22.30 28.30 -15.70
C ALA A 574 -20.87 28.13 -15.15
N ASN A 575 -20.73 27.71 -13.88
CA ASN A 575 -19.44 27.52 -13.22
C ASN A 575 -18.80 26.14 -13.48
N TRP A 576 -19.48 25.23 -14.18
CA TRP A 576 -19.03 23.84 -14.44
C TRP A 576 -18.74 23.01 -13.17
N CYS A 577 -19.31 23.40 -12.03
CA CYS A 577 -19.21 22.63 -10.80
C CYS A 577 -20.31 21.55 -10.80
N PHE A 578 -19.91 20.28 -10.92
CA PHE A 578 -20.86 19.17 -10.97
C PHE A 578 -21.38 18.82 -9.58
N ARG A 579 -22.72 18.72 -9.45
CA ARG A 579 -23.41 18.25 -8.26
C ARG A 579 -24.21 16.99 -8.54
N GLY A 580 -24.05 16.01 -7.66
CA GLY A 580 -24.82 14.76 -7.66
C GLY A 580 -26.14 14.88 -6.91
N GLY A 581 -26.96 13.82 -6.97
CA GLY A 581 -28.20 13.76 -6.21
C GLY A 581 -27.98 13.63 -4.71
N TYR A 582 -28.95 14.10 -3.93
CA TYR A 582 -29.00 13.97 -2.47
C TYR A 582 -30.40 13.58 -1.97
N GLU A 583 -30.50 13.05 -0.75
CA GLU A 583 -31.66 12.30 -0.21
C GLU A 583 -31.94 10.97 -0.95
N GLY A 584 -32.98 10.25 -0.56
CA GLY A 584 -33.44 9.04 -1.26
C GLY A 584 -32.69 7.78 -0.87
N GLU A 585 -32.38 7.63 0.42
CA GLU A 585 -31.68 6.49 1.04
C GLU A 585 -32.42 5.16 0.89
N ALA A 586 -33.76 5.23 0.82
CA ALA A 586 -34.66 4.09 0.76
C ALA A 586 -35.82 4.41 -0.18
N PRO A 587 -36.44 3.38 -0.79
CA PRO A 587 -37.64 3.60 -1.56
C PRO A 587 -38.81 3.96 -0.63
N ASP A 588 -39.75 4.77 -1.13
CA ASP A 588 -41.04 4.98 -0.49
C ASP A 588 -41.90 3.69 -0.52
N ALA A 589 -43.11 3.77 0.03
CA ALA A 589 -44.03 2.64 0.09
C ALA A 589 -44.36 2.03 -1.30
N ASP A 590 -44.19 2.80 -2.38
CA ASP A 590 -44.43 2.38 -3.76
C ASP A 590 -43.17 1.82 -4.45
N GLY A 591 -42.06 1.68 -3.72
CA GLY A 591 -40.79 1.21 -4.25
C GLY A 591 -40.00 2.28 -5.00
N VAL A 592 -40.30 3.58 -4.80
CA VAL A 592 -39.69 4.69 -5.55
C VAL A 592 -38.68 5.44 -4.69
N TYR A 593 -37.45 5.59 -5.18
CA TYR A 593 -36.41 6.38 -4.52
C TYR A 593 -36.58 7.85 -4.89
N ARG A 594 -36.93 8.70 -3.93
CA ARG A 594 -37.12 10.14 -4.15
C ARG A 594 -35.92 10.92 -3.65
N PHE A 595 -35.35 11.74 -4.50
CA PHE A 595 -34.12 12.48 -4.24
C PHE A 595 -34.17 13.86 -4.90
N LYS A 596 -33.15 14.68 -4.68
CA LYS A 596 -33.08 16.06 -5.16
C LYS A 596 -31.74 16.35 -5.82
N LEU A 597 -31.71 17.34 -6.70
CA LEU A 597 -30.51 17.87 -7.34
C LEU A 597 -30.53 19.41 -7.26
N GLN A 598 -29.37 20.03 -7.03
CA GLN A 598 -29.22 21.49 -7.00
C GLN A 598 -27.79 21.90 -7.41
N ALA A 599 -27.67 22.91 -8.27
CA ALA A 599 -26.38 23.49 -8.66
C ALA A 599 -25.94 24.60 -7.69
N ASP A 600 -24.65 24.93 -7.68
CA ASP A 600 -24.02 25.80 -6.66
C ASP A 600 -24.30 27.30 -6.78
N ASP A 601 -24.88 27.75 -7.88
CA ASP A 601 -25.07 29.16 -8.23
C ASP A 601 -26.53 29.62 -8.09
N GLY A 602 -27.30 28.96 -7.22
CA GLY A 602 -28.68 29.35 -6.93
C GLY A 602 -29.70 28.97 -8.02
N GLN A 603 -29.35 28.06 -8.93
CA GLN A 603 -30.32 27.48 -9.88
C GLN A 603 -31.46 26.76 -9.13
N PRO A 604 -32.67 26.66 -9.74
CA PRO A 604 -33.79 25.98 -9.12
C PRO A 604 -33.46 24.54 -8.73
N ARG A 605 -34.00 24.10 -7.59
CA ARG A 605 -33.98 22.69 -7.17
C ARG A 605 -34.71 21.84 -8.21
N ILE A 606 -34.23 20.62 -8.41
CA ILE A 606 -34.87 19.61 -9.24
C ILE A 606 -35.30 18.47 -8.34
N ASP A 607 -36.61 18.24 -8.24
CA ASP A 607 -37.16 17.08 -7.55
C ASP A 607 -37.04 15.87 -8.49
N ALA A 608 -36.56 14.75 -7.98
CA ALA A 608 -36.22 13.59 -8.78
C ALA A 608 -36.72 12.28 -8.16
N ALA A 609 -36.97 11.29 -9.01
CA ALA A 609 -37.40 9.96 -8.61
C ALA A 609 -36.71 8.90 -9.45
N LEU A 610 -36.37 7.77 -8.83
CA LEU A 610 -35.83 6.58 -9.48
C LEU A 610 -36.68 5.37 -9.10
N LYS A 611 -37.23 4.69 -10.12
CA LYS A 611 -37.93 3.43 -9.97
C LYS A 611 -37.11 2.30 -10.58
N LEU A 612 -36.94 1.21 -9.83
CA LEU A 612 -36.16 0.05 -10.25
C LEU A 612 -37.03 -1.19 -10.35
N ARG A 613 -36.82 -2.00 -11.39
CA ARG A 613 -37.47 -3.30 -11.57
C ARG A 613 -36.48 -4.33 -12.09
N ALA A 614 -36.43 -5.51 -11.48
CA ALA A 614 -35.63 -6.61 -11.99
C ALA A 614 -36.08 -7.03 -13.42
N ILE A 615 -35.11 -7.40 -14.25
CA ILE A 615 -35.30 -8.00 -15.58
C ILE A 615 -34.39 -9.21 -15.71
N ASP A 616 -34.57 -10.04 -16.75
CA ASP A 616 -33.68 -11.17 -16.99
C ASP A 616 -32.23 -10.70 -17.23
N GLY A 617 -31.29 -11.22 -16.43
CA GLY A 617 -29.88 -10.84 -16.48
C GLY A 617 -29.55 -9.38 -16.12
N GLY A 618 -30.45 -8.63 -15.45
CA GLY A 618 -30.20 -7.20 -15.17
C GLY A 618 -31.27 -6.44 -14.35
N VAL A 619 -31.23 -5.10 -14.43
CA VAL A 619 -32.26 -4.20 -13.84
C VAL A 619 -32.73 -3.15 -14.83
N HIS A 620 -34.02 -2.83 -14.82
CA HIS A 620 -34.62 -1.66 -15.47
C HIS A 620 -34.60 -0.46 -14.51
N ALA A 621 -34.10 0.68 -14.98
CA ALA A 621 -34.07 1.94 -14.25
C ALA A 621 -34.90 3.02 -14.98
N ASP A 622 -35.85 3.63 -14.26
CA ASP A 622 -36.70 4.73 -14.74
C ASP A 622 -36.47 5.97 -13.84
N TYR A 623 -35.80 6.97 -14.39
CA TYR A 623 -35.55 8.26 -13.76
C TYR A 623 -36.58 9.29 -14.22
N ALA A 624 -37.12 10.06 -13.27
CA ALA A 624 -37.94 11.23 -13.51
C ALA A 624 -37.35 12.46 -12.82
N PHE A 625 -37.29 13.60 -13.52
CA PHE A 625 -36.73 14.85 -13.04
C PHE A 625 -37.69 16.01 -13.28
N THR A 626 -37.97 16.80 -12.25
CA THR A 626 -38.92 17.92 -12.31
C THR A 626 -38.26 19.18 -11.73
N PRO A 627 -37.76 20.11 -12.58
CA PRO A 627 -37.24 21.39 -12.12
C PRO A 627 -38.34 22.23 -11.44
N ALA A 628 -38.05 22.85 -10.30
CA ALA A 628 -39.01 23.70 -9.60
C ALA A 628 -39.32 25.01 -10.36
N ALA A 629 -38.37 25.47 -11.18
CA ALA A 629 -38.50 26.63 -12.07
C ALA A 629 -37.61 26.42 -13.32
N ASP A 630 -37.69 27.32 -14.30
CA ASP A 630 -36.82 27.28 -15.49
C ASP A 630 -35.34 27.28 -15.08
N ALA A 631 -34.62 26.21 -15.43
CA ALA A 631 -33.22 25.99 -15.02
C ALA A 631 -32.26 26.16 -16.20
N LYS A 632 -31.21 26.98 -16.00
CA LYS A 632 -30.15 27.22 -16.99
C LYS A 632 -28.93 26.39 -16.65
N LEU A 633 -28.91 25.16 -17.16
CA LEU A 633 -27.84 24.19 -16.89
C LEU A 633 -26.96 23.99 -18.13
N ASN A 634 -25.64 23.97 -17.91
CA ASN A 634 -24.65 23.62 -18.94
C ASN A 634 -24.57 22.10 -19.13
N ALA A 635 -24.83 21.33 -18.06
CA ALA A 635 -24.92 19.88 -18.11
C ALA A 635 -26.04 19.38 -17.19
N PHE A 636 -26.85 18.46 -17.72
CA PHE A 636 -27.83 17.71 -16.95
C PHE A 636 -27.98 16.31 -17.53
N ALA A 637 -27.47 15.29 -16.82
CA ALA A 637 -27.36 13.93 -17.34
C ALA A 637 -27.30 12.90 -16.21
N VAL A 638 -27.66 11.65 -16.52
CA VAL A 638 -27.18 10.48 -15.76
C VAL A 638 -25.86 10.07 -16.39
N SER A 639 -24.77 10.09 -15.63
CA SER A 639 -23.42 9.83 -16.14
C SER A 639 -22.71 8.73 -15.37
N VAL A 640 -21.78 8.06 -16.02
CA VAL A 640 -20.88 7.09 -15.39
C VAL A 640 -19.43 7.42 -15.79
N ASP A 641 -18.56 7.59 -14.80
CA ASP A 641 -17.12 7.77 -15.00
C ASP A 641 -16.41 6.43 -14.92
N LEU A 642 -15.57 6.14 -15.91
CA LEU A 642 -15.04 4.81 -16.20
C LEU A 642 -13.52 4.92 -16.40
N PRO A 643 -12.68 4.37 -15.50
CA PRO A 643 -11.23 4.40 -15.65
C PRO A 643 -10.78 3.65 -16.90
N TYR A 644 -9.95 4.25 -17.76
CA TYR A 644 -9.43 3.54 -18.95
C TYR A 644 -8.65 2.26 -18.57
N ALA A 645 -8.16 2.19 -17.33
CA ALA A 645 -7.51 1.02 -16.77
C ALA A 645 -8.43 -0.21 -16.71
N ASP A 646 -9.74 -0.03 -16.52
CA ASP A 646 -10.68 -1.12 -16.24
C ASP A 646 -11.42 -1.62 -17.47
N TRP A 647 -11.48 -0.83 -18.55
CA TRP A 647 -12.32 -1.10 -19.72
C TRP A 647 -11.50 -1.45 -20.95
N ALA A 648 -11.82 -2.58 -21.58
CA ALA A 648 -11.18 -3.10 -22.79
C ALA A 648 -11.82 -2.53 -24.06
N ALA A 649 -13.15 -2.40 -24.07
CA ALA A 649 -13.89 -1.98 -25.24
C ALA A 649 -15.16 -1.21 -24.87
N LEU A 650 -15.52 -0.29 -25.76
CA LEU A 650 -16.80 0.39 -25.81
C LEU A 650 -17.40 0.12 -27.19
N THR A 651 -18.62 -0.41 -27.21
CA THR A 651 -19.40 -0.57 -28.43
C THR A 651 -20.72 0.16 -28.31
N VAL A 652 -21.13 0.82 -29.39
CA VAL A 652 -22.41 1.50 -29.51
C VAL A 652 -23.17 0.89 -30.67
N ASP A 653 -24.38 0.38 -30.42
CA ASP A 653 -25.21 -0.35 -31.40
C ASP A 653 -24.41 -1.43 -32.18
N GLY A 654 -23.51 -2.12 -31.47
CA GLY A 654 -22.63 -3.17 -32.02
C GLY A 654 -21.39 -2.65 -32.77
N GLN A 655 -21.23 -1.34 -32.96
CA GLN A 655 -20.06 -0.73 -33.56
C GLN A 655 -19.03 -0.32 -32.50
N ALA A 656 -17.76 -0.66 -32.72
CA ALA A 656 -16.69 -0.27 -31.82
C ALA A 656 -16.45 1.24 -31.85
N VAL A 657 -16.41 1.86 -30.67
CA VAL A 657 -15.97 3.25 -30.49
C VAL A 657 -14.55 3.20 -29.94
N ALA A 658 -13.58 3.60 -30.77
CA ALA A 658 -12.17 3.58 -30.38
C ALA A 658 -11.90 4.57 -29.25
N PHE A 659 -11.19 4.12 -28.22
CA PHE A 659 -10.69 5.01 -27.19
C PHE A 659 -9.59 5.92 -27.76
N PRO A 660 -9.62 7.24 -27.46
CA PRO A 660 -8.55 8.12 -27.87
C PRO A 660 -7.20 7.69 -27.29
N THR A 661 -6.19 7.58 -28.15
CA THR A 661 -4.82 7.26 -27.73
C THR A 661 -4.05 8.49 -27.25
N ASP A 662 -4.50 9.68 -27.62
CA ASP A 662 -3.92 10.94 -27.21
C ASP A 662 -4.61 11.54 -25.96
N ARG A 663 -3.92 12.46 -25.29
CA ARG A 663 -4.44 13.16 -24.10
C ARG A 663 -5.19 14.46 -24.42
N LYS A 664 -5.35 14.85 -25.69
CA LYS A 664 -5.97 16.12 -26.11
C LYS A 664 -7.43 15.94 -26.54
N THR A 665 -7.79 14.77 -27.04
CA THR A 665 -9.15 14.43 -27.43
C THR A 665 -10.06 14.44 -26.21
N GLY A 666 -11.07 15.32 -26.23
CA GLY A 666 -12.14 15.40 -25.25
C GLY A 666 -13.32 14.50 -25.63
N GLY A 667 -14.30 15.00 -26.37
CA GLY A 667 -15.41 14.18 -26.87
C GLY A 667 -15.00 13.27 -28.04
N PHE A 668 -15.37 11.99 -27.99
CA PHE A 668 -15.06 11.03 -29.07
C PHE A 668 -16.25 10.18 -29.53
N PHE A 669 -17.42 10.33 -28.91
CA PHE A 669 -18.69 9.84 -29.46
C PHE A 669 -19.87 10.71 -29.04
N ARG A 670 -20.82 10.97 -29.97
CA ARG A 670 -22.12 11.60 -29.67
C ARG A 670 -23.16 11.16 -30.71
N GLY A 671 -24.26 10.57 -30.27
CA GLY A 671 -25.26 9.99 -31.19
C GLY A 671 -26.51 9.51 -30.47
N ASP A 672 -27.59 9.28 -31.22
CA ASP A 672 -28.79 8.58 -30.71
C ASP A 672 -28.57 7.07 -30.90
N VAL A 673 -28.73 6.29 -29.83
CA VAL A 673 -28.31 4.88 -29.79
C VAL A 673 -29.36 4.02 -29.09
N ARG A 674 -29.39 2.71 -29.36
CA ARG A 674 -30.24 1.75 -28.65
C ARG A 674 -29.47 0.93 -27.62
N GLU A 675 -28.18 0.71 -27.79
CA GLU A 675 -27.32 -0.01 -26.86
C GLU A 675 -25.94 0.65 -26.75
N VAL A 676 -25.47 0.81 -25.51
CA VAL A 676 -24.07 1.09 -25.18
C VAL A 676 -23.56 -0.09 -24.37
N ARG A 677 -22.59 -0.82 -24.89
CA ARG A 677 -21.98 -1.95 -24.20
C ARG A 677 -20.54 -1.65 -23.86
N LEU A 678 -20.24 -1.82 -22.58
CA LEU A 678 -18.95 -1.65 -21.97
C LEU A 678 -18.40 -3.04 -21.64
N THR A 679 -17.18 -3.33 -22.09
CA THR A 679 -16.51 -4.60 -21.79
C THR A 679 -15.30 -4.33 -20.92
N ALA A 680 -15.32 -4.83 -19.69
CA ALA A 680 -14.22 -4.71 -18.76
C ALA A 680 -13.05 -5.62 -19.18
N LYS A 681 -11.83 -5.29 -18.74
CA LYS A 681 -10.62 -6.06 -19.08
C LYS A 681 -10.59 -7.46 -18.47
N ASP A 682 -11.41 -7.72 -17.45
CA ASP A 682 -11.64 -9.06 -16.89
C ASP A 682 -12.64 -9.90 -17.70
N GLY A 683 -13.13 -9.37 -18.83
CA GLY A 683 -14.06 -10.05 -19.73
C GLY A 683 -15.54 -9.89 -19.36
N LYS A 684 -15.87 -9.28 -18.21
CA LYS A 684 -17.26 -8.98 -17.88
C LYS A 684 -17.79 -7.86 -18.80
N SER A 685 -19.07 -7.89 -19.13
CA SER A 685 -19.68 -6.85 -19.96
C SER A 685 -20.96 -6.31 -19.32
N LEU A 686 -21.15 -5.00 -19.41
CA LEU A 686 -22.34 -4.28 -18.98
C LEU A 686 -22.94 -3.57 -20.19
N ALA A 687 -24.22 -3.79 -20.47
CA ALA A 687 -24.93 -3.11 -21.54
C ALA A 687 -26.02 -2.19 -20.98
N VAL A 688 -26.00 -0.93 -21.41
CA VAL A 688 -27.06 0.07 -21.20
C VAL A 688 -27.95 0.05 -22.44
N ARG A 689 -29.19 -0.40 -22.32
CA ARG A 689 -30.14 -0.55 -23.44
C ARG A 689 -31.31 0.40 -23.28
N PHE A 690 -31.75 0.99 -24.39
CA PHE A 690 -32.84 1.94 -24.45
C PHE A 690 -33.98 1.39 -25.31
N ALA A 691 -35.24 1.60 -24.88
CA ALA A 691 -36.42 1.15 -25.61
C ALA A 691 -36.59 1.86 -26.97
N ALA A 692 -36.16 3.13 -27.04
CA ALA A 692 -36.09 3.95 -28.25
C ALA A 692 -34.70 4.59 -28.34
N PRO A 693 -34.24 5.04 -29.53
CA PRO A 693 -32.96 5.72 -29.67
C PRO A 693 -32.82 6.89 -28.69
N GLN A 694 -31.81 6.81 -27.82
CA GLN A 694 -31.52 7.82 -26.79
C GLN A 694 -30.20 8.50 -27.12
N ARG A 695 -30.18 9.85 -27.07
CA ARG A 695 -28.95 10.60 -27.23
C ARG A 695 -27.99 10.24 -26.09
N ILE A 696 -26.75 9.93 -26.42
CA ILE A 696 -25.64 9.79 -25.48
C ILE A 696 -24.43 10.61 -25.93
N ALA A 697 -23.52 10.86 -25.00
CA ALA A 697 -22.20 11.43 -25.28
C ALA A 697 -21.12 10.64 -24.52
N VAL A 698 -19.97 10.43 -25.17
CA VAL A 698 -18.79 9.84 -24.54
C VAL A 698 -17.62 10.79 -24.66
N GLN A 699 -17.02 11.12 -23.53
CA GLN A 699 -15.88 12.02 -23.44
C GLN A 699 -14.73 11.38 -22.68
N SER A 700 -13.51 11.64 -23.14
CA SER A 700 -12.27 11.38 -22.45
C SER A 700 -11.99 12.54 -21.50
N ASN A 701 -11.63 12.25 -20.25
CA ASN A 701 -11.27 13.28 -19.27
C ASN A 701 -9.75 13.52 -19.19
N ARG A 702 -8.97 12.83 -20.03
CA ARG A 702 -7.50 13.01 -20.16
C ARG A 702 -7.05 14.44 -20.45
N PRO A 703 -7.78 15.28 -21.22
CA PRO A 703 -7.40 16.68 -21.42
C PRO A 703 -7.34 17.49 -20.12
N TRP A 704 -8.02 17.04 -19.08
CA TRP A 704 -8.03 17.65 -17.75
C TRP A 704 -7.20 16.87 -16.72
N GLY A 705 -6.38 15.92 -17.16
CA GLY A 705 -5.44 15.17 -16.30
C GLY A 705 -6.01 13.92 -15.63
N HIS A 706 -7.24 13.50 -15.99
CA HIS A 706 -7.86 12.30 -15.43
C HIS A 706 -7.74 11.11 -16.39
N GLU A 707 -7.32 9.95 -15.87
CA GLU A 707 -7.19 8.71 -16.67
C GLU A 707 -8.50 7.90 -16.74
N ASN A 708 -9.60 8.58 -17.05
CA ASN A 708 -10.93 7.99 -17.21
C ASN A 708 -11.69 8.63 -18.38
N PHE A 709 -12.82 8.02 -18.76
CA PHE A 709 -13.80 8.55 -19.69
C PHE A 709 -15.19 8.55 -19.07
N THR A 710 -16.07 9.42 -19.52
CA THR A 710 -17.44 9.53 -19.03
C THR A 710 -18.42 9.16 -20.14
N VAL A 711 -19.38 8.29 -19.84
CA VAL A 711 -20.57 8.07 -20.66
C VAL A 711 -21.73 8.84 -20.02
N SER A 712 -22.31 9.79 -20.75
CA SER A 712 -23.41 10.64 -20.28
C SER A 712 -24.68 10.38 -21.08
N ILE A 713 -25.80 10.24 -20.37
CA ILE A 713 -27.16 10.15 -20.89
C ILE A 713 -27.85 11.48 -20.57
N PRO A 714 -27.88 12.46 -21.50
CA PRO A 714 -28.46 13.78 -21.24
C PRO A 714 -29.96 13.70 -20.97
N VAL A 715 -30.43 14.51 -20.02
CA VAL A 715 -31.86 14.67 -19.74
C VAL A 715 -32.52 15.45 -20.89
N PRO A 716 -33.62 14.96 -21.48
CA PRO A 716 -34.25 15.61 -22.63
C PRO A 716 -34.91 16.95 -22.27
N GLY A 717 -35.10 17.82 -23.26
CA GLY A 717 -35.88 19.06 -23.10
C GLY A 717 -35.06 20.28 -22.70
N HIS A 718 -33.90 20.52 -23.33
CA HIS A 718 -33.14 21.76 -23.17
C HIS A 718 -33.75 22.91 -24.02
N PRO A 719 -34.04 24.11 -23.45
CA PRO A 719 -33.85 24.51 -22.05
C PRO A 719 -34.87 23.88 -21.10
N HIS A 720 -34.42 23.49 -19.89
CA HIS A 720 -35.23 22.73 -18.93
C HIS A 720 -36.28 23.61 -18.25
N LYS A 721 -37.56 23.37 -18.58
CA LYS A 721 -38.70 24.14 -18.10
C LYS A 721 -39.16 23.74 -16.70
N GLY A 722 -39.52 24.74 -15.89
CA GLY A 722 -40.08 24.56 -14.55
C GLY A 722 -41.41 23.80 -14.60
N GLY A 723 -41.62 22.90 -13.65
CA GLY A 723 -42.84 22.09 -13.51
C GLY A 723 -43.02 20.98 -14.55
N VAL A 724 -42.14 20.87 -15.55
CA VAL A 724 -42.21 19.84 -16.60
C VAL A 724 -41.31 18.66 -16.24
N THR A 725 -41.92 17.49 -16.01
CA THR A 725 -41.19 16.25 -15.71
C THR A 725 -40.53 15.69 -16.96
N GLN A 726 -39.20 15.52 -16.90
CA GLN A 726 -38.36 14.92 -17.93
C GLN A 726 -37.92 13.52 -17.48
N ARG A 727 -37.89 12.55 -18.39
CA ARG A 727 -37.60 11.15 -18.04
C ARG A 727 -36.42 10.59 -18.81
N ILE A 728 -35.68 9.68 -18.16
CA ILE A 728 -34.67 8.81 -18.77
C ILE A 728 -34.95 7.39 -18.26
N ALA A 729 -35.08 6.43 -19.16
CA ALA A 729 -35.21 5.03 -18.78
C ALA A 729 -34.25 4.14 -19.58
N PHE A 730 -33.63 3.17 -18.92
CA PHE A 730 -32.73 2.21 -19.55
C PHE A 730 -32.66 0.88 -18.79
N ASP A 731 -32.30 -0.18 -19.50
CA ASP A 731 -31.98 -1.49 -18.93
C ASP A 731 -30.47 -1.62 -18.76
N LEU A 732 -30.04 -2.06 -17.58
CA LEU A 732 -28.68 -2.49 -17.29
C LEU A 732 -28.60 -4.02 -17.41
N ALA A 733 -28.23 -4.52 -18.58
CA ALA A 733 -28.10 -5.95 -18.86
C ALA A 733 -26.65 -6.45 -18.63
N GLY A 734 -26.52 -7.66 -18.10
CA GLY A 734 -25.22 -8.27 -17.73
C GLY A 734 -24.76 -7.94 -16.31
N ALA A 735 -25.59 -7.24 -15.53
CA ALA A 735 -25.27 -6.79 -14.16
C ALA A 735 -25.85 -7.69 -13.05
N GLY A 736 -26.57 -8.76 -13.42
CA GLY A 736 -27.24 -9.71 -12.52
C GLY A 736 -28.43 -9.09 -11.74
N ARG A 737 -28.64 -9.47 -10.48
CA ARG A 737 -29.87 -9.12 -9.71
C ARG A 737 -29.75 -7.79 -8.96
N PHE A 738 -30.84 -7.11 -8.68
CA PHE A 738 -30.85 -5.90 -7.85
C PHE A 738 -31.03 -6.22 -6.34
N ASP A 739 -30.28 -5.55 -5.46
CA ASP A 739 -30.39 -5.69 -3.99
C ASP A 739 -30.59 -4.32 -3.31
N PRO A 740 -31.79 -4.02 -2.76
CA PRO A 740 -32.10 -2.76 -2.11
C PRO A 740 -31.64 -2.63 -0.64
N GLN A 741 -31.07 -3.69 -0.06
CA GLN A 741 -30.56 -3.67 1.32
C GLN A 741 -29.09 -3.28 1.37
N THR A 742 -28.32 -3.79 0.41
CA THR A 742 -26.93 -3.38 0.20
C THR A 742 -26.91 -1.91 -0.26
N GLY A 743 -25.99 -1.07 0.26
CA GLY A 743 -25.84 0.32 -0.19
C GLY A 743 -26.60 1.41 0.59
N ARG A 744 -27.37 1.04 1.63
CA ARG A 744 -27.97 2.01 2.56
C ARG A 744 -26.88 2.77 3.33
N PRO A 745 -27.09 4.06 3.66
CA PRO A 745 -26.14 4.79 4.49
C PRO A 745 -26.01 4.11 5.85
N VAL A 746 -24.79 4.15 6.41
CA VAL A 746 -24.58 3.80 7.81
C VAL A 746 -25.18 4.92 8.65
N VAL A 747 -26.35 4.66 9.23
CA VAL A 747 -26.98 5.55 10.19
C VAL A 747 -26.46 5.17 11.57
N VAL A 748 -25.69 6.06 12.20
CA VAL A 748 -25.34 5.92 13.62
C VAL A 748 -26.54 6.38 14.42
N ALA A 749 -27.24 5.43 15.03
CA ALA A 749 -28.36 5.66 15.94
C ALA A 749 -28.16 4.81 17.20
N ASP A 750 -28.92 5.10 18.26
CA ASP A 750 -28.93 4.26 19.46
C ASP A 750 -29.46 2.87 19.11
N LEU A 751 -28.56 1.92 18.94
CA LEU A 751 -28.88 0.53 18.61
C LEU A 751 -28.96 -0.32 19.88
N PRO A 752 -29.91 -1.27 19.99
CA PRO A 752 -29.98 -2.18 21.13
C PRO A 752 -28.65 -2.92 21.34
N GLY A 753 -28.15 -2.92 22.59
CA GLY A 753 -26.89 -3.56 22.96
C GLY A 753 -25.64 -2.68 22.84
N TRP A 754 -25.77 -1.45 22.34
CA TRP A 754 -24.68 -0.47 22.36
C TRP A 754 -24.69 0.30 23.69
N VAL A 755 -23.50 0.50 24.26
CA VAL A 755 -23.31 1.29 25.49
C VAL A 755 -22.78 2.67 25.07
N PRO A 756 -23.45 3.78 25.43
CA PRO A 756 -22.94 5.11 25.12
C PRO A 756 -21.61 5.32 25.84
N VAL A 757 -20.58 5.72 25.09
CA VAL A 757 -19.30 6.15 25.65
C VAL A 757 -19.35 7.66 25.80
N ALA A 758 -19.47 8.14 27.03
CA ALA A 758 -19.35 9.56 27.34
C ALA A 758 -17.88 9.98 27.20
N ALA A 759 -17.47 10.34 25.98
CA ALA A 759 -16.13 10.87 25.75
C ALA A 759 -15.99 12.24 26.44
N SER A 760 -14.99 12.39 27.29
CA SER A 760 -14.64 13.68 27.89
C SER A 760 -13.31 14.17 27.35
N PRO A 761 -13.19 15.43 26.90
CA PRO A 761 -11.90 15.99 26.54
C PRO A 761 -10.98 16.21 27.75
N TRP A 762 -11.55 16.28 28.96
CA TRP A 762 -10.84 16.67 30.17
C TRP A 762 -9.91 15.57 30.68
N VAL A 763 -8.62 15.86 30.68
CA VAL A 763 -7.58 14.95 31.20
C VAL A 763 -7.33 15.24 32.67
N LYS A 764 -7.46 14.20 33.51
CA LYS A 764 -7.11 14.26 34.93
C LYS A 764 -5.59 14.29 35.10
N GLU A 765 -5.11 15.18 35.96
CA GLU A 765 -3.69 15.31 36.28
C GLU A 765 -3.10 14.01 36.85
N GLY A 766 -1.90 13.66 36.39
CA GLY A 766 -1.17 12.44 36.81
C GLY A 766 -1.82 11.13 36.36
N SER A 767 -2.89 11.17 35.56
CA SER A 767 -3.49 9.97 34.99
C SER A 767 -2.65 9.41 33.84
N ALA A 768 -2.94 8.17 33.41
CA ALA A 768 -2.29 7.57 32.25
C ALA A 768 -2.50 8.36 30.93
N LEU A 769 -3.48 9.27 30.89
CA LEU A 769 -3.76 10.14 29.75
C LEU A 769 -3.09 11.52 29.85
N ASP A 770 -2.42 11.82 30.97
CA ASP A 770 -1.67 13.05 31.20
C ASP A 770 -0.27 12.99 30.59
N PHE A 771 -0.12 13.63 29.44
CA PHE A 771 1.10 13.68 28.64
C PHE A 771 1.89 14.97 28.88
N SER A 772 1.63 15.69 29.98
CA SER A 772 2.38 16.89 30.36
C SER A 772 3.88 16.65 30.58
N ALA A 773 4.32 15.40 30.85
CA ALA A 773 5.73 15.04 30.92
C ALA A 773 6.34 14.63 29.56
N VAL A 774 5.52 14.38 28.55
CA VAL A 774 5.96 14.00 27.18
C VAL A 774 6.29 15.24 26.35
N ARG A 775 5.60 16.36 26.61
CA ARG A 775 5.89 17.63 25.96
C ARG A 775 7.27 18.14 26.40
N LYS A 776 8.15 18.43 25.45
CA LYS A 776 9.53 18.89 25.70
C LYS A 776 9.68 20.42 25.72
N THR A 777 8.76 21.12 26.37
CA THR A 777 8.76 22.60 26.41
C THR A 777 8.43 23.12 27.80
N ASP A 778 9.14 24.17 28.21
CA ASP A 778 8.93 24.84 29.49
C ASP A 778 7.84 25.93 29.44
N ALA A 779 7.30 26.25 30.62
CA ALA A 779 6.48 27.43 30.84
C ALA A 779 7.30 28.56 31.51
N PRO A 780 7.04 29.84 31.18
CA PRO A 780 6.15 30.30 30.12
C PRO A 780 6.73 30.06 28.72
N ALA A 781 5.88 30.03 27.69
CA ALA A 781 6.34 29.97 26.30
C ALA A 781 7.16 31.22 25.98
N GLY A 782 8.28 31.06 25.28
CA GLY A 782 9.23 32.15 25.05
C GLY A 782 10.26 32.36 26.17
N LYS A 783 10.28 31.50 27.21
CA LYS A 783 11.31 31.51 28.28
C LYS A 783 12.74 31.57 27.74
N TYR A 784 13.00 30.90 26.62
CA TYR A 784 14.32 30.82 25.99
C TYR A 784 14.50 31.78 24.80
N GLY A 785 13.69 32.83 24.72
CA GLY A 785 13.67 33.74 23.57
C GLY A 785 12.80 33.22 22.44
N ARG A 786 12.94 33.82 21.25
CA ARG A 786 12.13 33.48 20.08
C ARG A 786 12.58 32.20 19.42
N VAL A 787 11.72 31.64 18.59
CA VAL A 787 12.10 30.58 17.65
C VAL A 787 12.84 31.19 16.45
N VAL A 788 13.93 30.56 16.05
CA VAL A 788 14.70 30.87 14.84
C VAL A 788 14.87 29.63 13.97
N ALA A 789 14.90 29.81 12.65
CA ALA A 789 15.22 28.74 11.70
C ALA A 789 16.75 28.62 11.53
N LYS A 790 17.30 27.44 11.78
CA LYS A 790 18.74 27.13 11.70
C LYS A 790 18.95 25.77 11.05
N GLY A 791 19.46 25.78 9.81
CA GLY A 791 19.56 24.55 9.02
C GLY A 791 18.20 23.84 8.94
N GLY A 792 18.18 22.52 9.07
CA GLY A 792 16.98 21.69 9.05
C GLY A 792 16.02 21.84 10.24
N HIS A 793 16.30 22.71 11.22
CA HIS A 793 15.60 22.72 12.52
C HIS A 793 15.22 24.12 13.01
N PHE A 794 14.22 24.14 13.89
CA PHE A 794 13.96 25.28 14.76
C PHE A 794 14.85 25.23 15.99
N GLU A 795 15.29 26.39 16.48
CA GLU A 795 16.01 26.56 17.75
C GLU A 795 15.41 27.74 18.53
N PHE A 796 15.65 27.82 19.84
CA PHE A 796 15.36 29.03 20.61
C PHE A 796 16.59 29.95 20.61
N GLU A 797 16.40 31.27 20.52
CA GLU A 797 17.49 32.27 20.49
C GLU A 797 18.51 32.09 21.63
N ASN A 798 18.04 31.77 22.84
CA ASN A 798 18.89 31.61 24.02
C ASN A 798 19.21 30.14 24.33
N LEU A 799 18.96 29.22 23.40
CA LEU A 799 19.40 27.81 23.45
C LEU A 799 19.93 27.36 22.07
N PRO A 800 21.03 27.96 21.59
CA PRO A 800 21.59 27.65 20.28
C PRO A 800 22.09 26.20 20.21
N GLY A 801 21.93 25.56 19.06
CA GLY A 801 22.35 24.17 18.81
C GLY A 801 21.43 23.10 19.42
N VAL A 802 20.28 23.49 19.99
CA VAL A 802 19.29 22.55 20.54
C VAL A 802 18.04 22.56 19.66
N PRO A 803 17.85 21.54 18.80
CA PRO A 803 16.66 21.43 17.95
C PRO A 803 15.36 21.40 18.75
N GLN A 804 14.38 22.17 18.30
CA GLN A 804 13.04 22.27 18.86
C GLN A 804 12.03 21.68 17.90
N ARG A 805 11.15 20.84 18.43
CA ARG A 805 10.03 20.22 17.70
C ARG A 805 8.70 20.68 18.29
N PHE A 806 7.76 21.01 17.41
CA PHE A 806 6.43 21.46 17.80
C PHE A 806 5.37 20.47 17.34
N TYR A 807 4.59 19.96 18.28
CA TYR A 807 3.38 19.19 18.01
C TYR A 807 2.20 19.97 18.59
N GLY A 808 1.35 20.47 17.72
CA GLY A 808 0.20 21.27 18.06
C GLY A 808 -1.11 20.81 17.45
N VAL A 809 -2.13 21.65 17.65
CA VAL A 809 -3.47 21.45 17.13
C VAL A 809 -4.04 22.78 16.62
N ASN A 810 -4.90 22.71 15.62
CA ASN A 810 -5.66 23.85 15.13
C ASN A 810 -6.89 24.08 16.02
N VAL A 811 -7.15 25.34 16.33
CA VAL A 811 -8.47 25.81 16.79
C VAL A 811 -9.05 26.71 15.72
N CYS A 812 -10.32 26.47 15.38
CA CYS A 812 -10.95 27.08 14.22
C CYS A 812 -12.15 27.93 14.61
N GLY A 813 -12.48 28.95 13.81
CA GLY A 813 -13.72 29.71 13.95
C GLY A 813 -13.87 30.37 15.32
N SER A 814 -15.00 30.14 16.00
CA SER A 814 -15.27 30.77 17.31
C SER A 814 -14.40 30.20 18.44
N ALA A 815 -13.78 29.03 18.26
CA ALA A 815 -12.87 28.45 19.25
C ALA A 815 -11.61 29.30 19.51
N ASN A 816 -11.30 30.25 18.62
CA ASN A 816 -10.23 31.23 18.83
C ASN A 816 -10.57 32.30 19.88
N VAL A 817 -11.85 32.47 20.21
CA VAL A 817 -12.35 33.53 21.11
C VAL A 817 -13.23 32.97 22.24
N PRO A 818 -12.76 31.96 22.98
CA PRO A 818 -13.55 31.35 24.06
C PRO A 818 -13.85 32.36 25.16
N PRO A 819 -14.86 32.11 26.02
CA PRO A 819 -15.03 32.88 27.24
C PRO A 819 -13.72 32.98 28.04
N GLU A 820 -13.42 34.16 28.57
CA GLU A 820 -12.14 34.49 29.24
C GLU A 820 -11.84 33.54 30.41
N ASP A 821 -12.87 33.15 31.16
CA ASP A 821 -12.80 32.20 32.28
C ASP A 821 -12.53 30.74 31.87
N SER A 822 -12.73 30.41 30.60
CA SER A 822 -12.58 29.07 30.05
C SER A 822 -11.22 28.84 29.39
N ALA A 823 -10.52 29.92 28.99
CA ALA A 823 -9.25 29.85 28.27
C ALA A 823 -8.16 29.07 29.03
N ASP A 824 -7.97 29.36 30.32
CA ASP A 824 -6.95 28.73 31.16
C ASP A 824 -7.22 27.23 31.40
N ARG A 825 -8.49 26.82 31.52
CA ARG A 825 -8.89 25.39 31.59
C ARG A 825 -8.64 24.67 30.26
N PHE A 826 -8.97 25.32 29.15
CA PHE A 826 -8.74 24.76 27.82
C PHE A 826 -7.25 24.52 27.55
N VAL A 827 -6.39 25.52 27.77
CA VAL A 827 -4.95 25.37 27.53
C VAL A 827 -4.33 24.28 28.41
N ARG A 828 -4.73 24.17 29.70
CA ARG A 828 -4.31 23.05 30.55
C ARG A 828 -4.68 21.68 29.96
N THR A 829 -5.82 21.60 29.28
CA THR A 829 -6.27 20.36 28.61
C THR A 829 -5.37 20.02 27.43
N LEU A 830 -4.94 21.02 26.65
CA LEU A 830 -3.97 20.82 25.59
C LEU A 830 -2.62 20.35 26.13
N VAL A 831 -2.13 20.99 27.20
CA VAL A 831 -0.88 20.60 27.89
C VAL A 831 -0.94 19.16 28.38
N ARG A 832 -2.01 18.78 29.07
CA ARG A 832 -2.20 17.40 29.54
C ARG A 832 -2.45 16.40 28.41
N SER A 833 -2.87 16.87 27.23
CA SER A 833 -2.95 16.02 26.04
C SER A 833 -1.59 15.82 25.36
N GLY A 834 -0.55 16.55 25.79
CA GLY A 834 0.82 16.46 25.27
C GLY A 834 1.18 17.52 24.23
N TYR A 835 0.26 18.42 23.88
CA TYR A 835 0.54 19.48 22.92
C TYR A 835 1.52 20.52 23.50
N ASN A 836 2.45 20.96 22.66
CA ASN A 836 3.34 22.08 22.98
C ASN A 836 3.14 23.29 22.06
N ALA A 837 2.24 23.20 21.08
CA ALA A 837 1.88 24.31 20.21
C ALA A 837 0.37 24.37 19.90
N ILE A 838 -0.08 25.52 19.44
CA ILE A 838 -1.44 25.78 18.95
C ILE A 838 -1.37 26.59 17.66
N ARG A 839 -2.27 26.30 16.72
CA ARG A 839 -2.48 27.14 15.54
C ARG A 839 -3.84 27.82 15.61
N PHE A 840 -3.85 29.15 15.55
CA PHE A 840 -5.08 29.93 15.47
C PHE A 840 -5.53 30.03 14.02
N HIS A 841 -6.61 29.34 13.68
CA HIS A 841 -7.03 29.22 12.29
C HIS A 841 -8.46 29.72 12.09
N HIS A 842 -8.78 30.25 10.90
CA HIS A 842 -10.06 30.94 10.65
C HIS A 842 -10.41 32.00 11.72
N HIS A 843 -9.40 32.64 12.31
CA HIS A 843 -9.56 33.61 13.40
C HIS A 843 -9.95 35.00 12.87
N ASP A 844 -9.45 35.37 11.69
CA ASP A 844 -9.49 36.74 11.15
C ASP A 844 -10.91 37.33 11.00
N GLY A 845 -11.87 36.53 10.54
CA GLY A 845 -13.27 36.93 10.42
C GLY A 845 -14.03 36.99 11.76
N HIS A 846 -13.47 36.46 12.84
CA HIS A 846 -14.05 36.46 14.19
C HIS A 846 -13.50 37.57 15.08
N LEU A 847 -12.40 38.22 14.69
CA LEU A 847 -11.79 39.33 15.44
C LEU A 847 -12.30 40.71 14.99
N VAL A 848 -13.17 40.77 13.98
CA VAL A 848 -13.70 42.00 13.40
C VAL A 848 -15.23 42.00 13.39
N ASP A 849 -15.80 43.20 13.41
CA ASP A 849 -17.23 43.43 13.25
C ASP A 849 -17.70 42.95 11.86
N LYS A 850 -18.52 41.90 11.83
CA LYS A 850 -19.01 41.27 10.58
C LYS A 850 -19.88 42.20 9.72
N SER A 851 -20.37 43.30 10.31
CA SER A 851 -21.14 44.34 9.59
C SER A 851 -20.24 45.36 8.89
N ASP A 852 -18.96 45.46 9.25
CA ASP A 852 -18.02 46.38 8.61
C ASP A 852 -17.73 45.96 7.15
N PRO A 853 -18.05 46.80 6.15
CA PRO A 853 -17.80 46.49 4.76
C PRO A 853 -16.32 46.24 4.43
N ALA A 854 -15.38 46.80 5.20
CA ALA A 854 -13.95 46.61 5.01
C ALA A 854 -13.38 45.40 5.79
N ALA A 855 -14.15 44.84 6.72
CA ALA A 855 -13.73 43.81 7.66
C ALA A 855 -12.41 44.15 8.39
N LEU A 856 -12.32 45.39 8.90
CA LEU A 856 -11.16 45.97 9.60
C LEU A 856 -11.51 46.57 10.97
N LYS A 857 -12.78 46.87 11.25
CA LYS A 857 -13.23 47.35 12.56
C LYS A 857 -13.13 46.21 13.59
N PRO A 858 -12.34 46.34 14.66
CA PRO A 858 -12.20 45.27 15.66
C PRO A 858 -13.50 44.99 16.40
N ASP A 859 -13.75 43.72 16.70
CA ASP A 859 -14.67 43.32 17.75
C ASP A 859 -13.87 43.26 19.06
N GLU A 860 -13.96 44.33 19.86
CA GLU A 860 -13.19 44.51 21.10
C GLU A 860 -13.37 43.35 22.10
N LYS A 861 -14.57 42.76 22.13
CA LYS A 861 -14.87 41.63 23.04
C LYS A 861 -14.21 40.36 22.54
N ALA A 862 -14.27 40.10 21.23
CA ALA A 862 -13.61 38.97 20.61
C ALA A 862 -12.08 39.09 20.74
N LEU A 863 -11.53 40.29 20.50
CA LEU A 863 -10.10 40.57 20.62
C LEU A 863 -9.59 40.33 22.05
N ARG A 864 -10.29 40.85 23.07
CA ARG A 864 -9.96 40.58 24.47
C ARG A 864 -9.97 39.08 24.82
N ARG A 865 -10.93 38.32 24.28
CA ARG A 865 -11.02 36.86 24.51
C ARG A 865 -9.90 36.09 23.83
N PHE A 866 -9.55 36.47 22.60
CA PHE A 866 -8.38 35.96 21.91
C PHE A 866 -7.11 36.25 22.71
N ASP A 867 -6.97 37.46 23.23
CA ASP A 867 -5.83 37.87 24.04
C ASP A 867 -5.69 37.06 25.33
N ALA A 868 -6.81 36.76 26.00
CA ALA A 868 -6.83 35.88 27.16
C ALA A 868 -6.37 34.45 26.82
N LEU A 869 -6.75 33.93 25.65
CA LEU A 869 -6.32 32.62 25.15
C LEU A 869 -4.82 32.60 24.83
N VAL A 870 -4.30 33.65 24.17
CA VAL A 870 -2.86 33.83 23.94
C VAL A 870 -2.10 33.85 25.26
N ALA A 871 -2.57 34.63 26.24
CA ALA A 871 -1.93 34.74 27.55
C ALA A 871 -1.94 33.41 28.31
N ALA A 872 -3.03 32.64 28.22
CA ALA A 872 -3.09 31.29 28.77
C ALA A 872 -2.08 30.35 28.09
N CYS A 873 -1.93 30.40 26.75
CA CYS A 873 -0.93 29.64 26.02
C CYS A 873 0.50 29.97 26.50
N VAL A 874 0.82 31.26 26.60
CA VAL A 874 2.12 31.73 27.11
C VAL A 874 2.35 31.23 28.53
N LYS A 875 1.38 31.44 29.44
CA LYS A 875 1.46 31.03 30.85
C LYS A 875 1.80 29.54 31.03
N HIS A 876 1.25 28.68 30.17
CA HIS A 876 1.40 27.22 30.28
C HIS A 876 2.42 26.62 29.30
N GLY A 877 3.21 27.44 28.61
CA GLY A 877 4.30 26.95 27.75
C GLY A 877 3.84 26.45 26.38
N VAL A 878 2.64 26.80 25.91
CA VAL A 878 2.13 26.43 24.58
C VAL A 878 2.49 27.52 23.57
N TYR A 879 3.26 27.14 22.56
CA TYR A 879 3.75 28.02 21.50
C TYR A 879 2.70 28.25 20.40
N ILE A 880 2.79 29.37 19.69
CA ILE A 880 1.72 29.87 18.81
C ILE A 880 2.21 29.96 17.36
N THR A 881 1.40 29.50 16.41
CA THR A 881 1.54 29.81 14.97
C THR A 881 0.19 30.25 14.39
N THR A 882 0.19 31.00 13.30
CA THR A 882 -1.04 31.49 12.65
C THR A 882 -0.75 31.98 11.22
N ASP A 883 -1.80 32.32 10.49
CA ASP A 883 -1.73 32.99 9.20
C ASP A 883 -2.06 34.49 9.35
N VAL A 884 -1.52 35.36 8.50
CA VAL A 884 -1.91 36.78 8.49
C VAL A 884 -3.27 36.99 7.80
N TYR A 885 -3.59 36.17 6.80
CA TYR A 885 -4.91 36.12 6.16
C TYR A 885 -5.40 34.68 6.01
N VAL A 886 -6.67 34.45 6.34
CA VAL A 886 -7.33 33.15 6.18
C VAL A 886 -8.64 33.27 5.40
N SER A 887 -9.64 33.98 5.95
CA SER A 887 -11.05 33.84 5.54
C SER A 887 -11.92 35.09 5.64
N ARG A 888 -11.40 36.22 6.13
CA ARG A 888 -12.19 37.46 6.23
C ARG A 888 -12.67 37.94 4.85
N THR A 889 -13.90 38.45 4.78
CA THR A 889 -14.60 38.76 3.51
C THR A 889 -14.96 40.25 3.40
N PRO A 890 -14.01 41.14 3.04
CA PRO A 890 -14.35 42.52 2.74
C PRO A 890 -15.23 42.63 1.48
N THR A 891 -15.93 43.75 1.33
CA THR A 891 -16.68 44.06 0.11
C THR A 891 -15.75 44.49 -1.01
N TRP A 892 -16.11 44.19 -2.26
CA TRP A 892 -15.33 44.61 -3.44
C TRP A 892 -15.10 46.13 -3.46
N ARG A 893 -16.14 46.93 -3.18
CA ARG A 893 -16.06 48.40 -3.13
C ARG A 893 -15.09 48.90 -2.04
N SER A 894 -15.03 48.25 -0.88
CA SER A 894 -14.14 48.67 0.22
C SER A 894 -12.65 48.57 -0.13
N VAL A 895 -12.28 47.72 -1.09
CA VAL A 895 -10.91 47.58 -1.60
C VAL A 895 -10.70 48.31 -2.92
N GLY A 896 -11.62 49.21 -3.30
CA GLY A 896 -11.49 50.05 -4.49
C GLY A 896 -11.83 49.36 -5.82
N ILE A 897 -12.57 48.24 -5.80
CA ILE A 897 -13.05 47.56 -7.00
C ILE A 897 -14.55 47.83 -7.15
N ASP A 898 -14.96 48.45 -8.26
CA ASP A 898 -16.36 48.78 -8.54
C ASP A 898 -17.18 47.53 -8.91
N ARG A 899 -17.56 46.77 -7.89
CA ARG A 899 -18.38 45.55 -7.97
C ARG A 899 -19.20 45.43 -6.69
N ASP A 900 -20.42 44.93 -6.77
CA ASP A 900 -21.26 44.77 -5.59
C ASP A 900 -20.98 43.45 -4.85
N GLY A 901 -21.33 43.42 -3.56
CA GLY A 901 -21.26 42.23 -2.71
C GLY A 901 -19.94 42.04 -1.96
N LYS A 902 -19.89 40.96 -1.18
CA LYS A 902 -18.68 40.51 -0.47
C LYS A 902 -17.75 39.76 -1.42
N MET A 903 -16.46 39.93 -1.24
CA MET A 903 -15.45 39.17 -1.95
C MET A 903 -15.30 37.78 -1.32
N SER A 904 -15.10 36.76 -2.15
CA SER A 904 -14.85 35.41 -1.67
C SER A 904 -13.42 35.28 -1.11
N MET A 905 -13.19 34.28 -0.26
CA MET A 905 -11.84 33.97 0.24
C MET A 905 -10.84 33.71 -0.91
N PRO A 906 -11.13 32.85 -1.91
CA PRO A 906 -10.22 32.64 -3.04
C PRO A 906 -9.89 33.93 -3.83
N ASP A 907 -10.87 34.81 -4.00
CA ASP A 907 -10.66 36.08 -4.70
C ASP A 907 -9.69 36.99 -3.93
N PHE A 908 -9.86 37.14 -2.61
CA PHE A 908 -8.95 37.97 -1.80
C PHE A 908 -7.52 37.41 -1.84
N LYS A 909 -7.35 36.09 -1.61
CA LYS A 909 -6.05 35.41 -1.66
C LYS A 909 -5.34 35.63 -3.00
N SER A 910 -6.10 35.59 -4.10
CA SER A 910 -5.57 35.81 -5.46
C SER A 910 -5.25 37.27 -5.76
N LEU A 911 -5.89 38.24 -5.09
CA LEU A 911 -5.73 39.66 -5.39
C LEU A 911 -4.69 40.35 -4.51
N VAL A 912 -4.42 39.87 -3.30
CA VAL A 912 -3.45 40.51 -2.39
C VAL A 912 -2.05 40.71 -3.01
N PRO A 913 -1.51 39.83 -3.88
CA PRO A 913 -0.17 40.02 -4.46
C PRO A 913 -0.11 41.06 -5.58
N VAL A 914 -1.23 41.39 -6.21
CA VAL A 914 -1.25 42.17 -7.48
C VAL A 914 -2.14 43.41 -7.46
N HIS A 915 -3.04 43.55 -6.48
CA HIS A 915 -4.00 44.65 -6.43
C HIS A 915 -3.78 45.54 -5.21
N LYS A 916 -3.67 46.85 -5.45
CA LYS A 916 -3.29 47.83 -4.42
C LYS A 916 -4.28 47.88 -3.25
N GLY A 917 -5.58 47.88 -3.51
CA GLY A 917 -6.56 48.03 -2.45
C GLY A 917 -6.69 46.81 -1.54
N THR A 918 -6.50 45.60 -2.07
CA THR A 918 -6.45 44.36 -1.28
C THR A 918 -5.15 44.27 -0.49
N TRP A 919 -4.03 44.73 -1.06
CA TRP A 919 -2.76 44.88 -0.35
C TRP A 919 -2.84 45.84 0.84
N GLU A 920 -3.42 47.05 0.65
CA GLU A 920 -3.59 47.99 1.76
C GLU A 920 -4.53 47.48 2.84
N ASN A 921 -5.61 46.81 2.45
CA ASN A 921 -6.53 46.17 3.38
C ASN A 921 -5.87 45.00 4.14
N TYR A 922 -5.02 44.20 3.49
CA TYR A 922 -4.18 43.19 4.13
C TYR A 922 -3.25 43.80 5.20
N LYS A 923 -2.52 44.87 4.86
CA LYS A 923 -1.65 45.57 5.82
C LYS A 923 -2.45 46.15 6.99
N ALA A 924 -3.61 46.75 6.72
CA ALA A 924 -4.44 47.34 7.77
C ALA A 924 -4.89 46.28 8.79
N PHE A 925 -5.34 45.11 8.33
CA PHE A 925 -5.67 44.01 9.22
C PHE A 925 -4.44 43.50 9.98
N ALA A 926 -3.29 43.34 9.31
CA ALA A 926 -2.06 42.91 9.96
C ALA A 926 -1.60 43.88 11.08
N ARG A 927 -1.77 45.20 10.90
CA ARG A 927 -1.49 46.20 11.96
C ARG A 927 -2.42 46.01 13.15
N LEU A 928 -3.70 45.77 12.91
CA LEU A 928 -4.66 45.46 13.98
C LEU A 928 -4.25 44.16 14.69
N PHE A 929 -4.13 43.07 13.95
CA PHE A 929 -3.96 41.74 14.52
C PHE A 929 -2.60 41.53 15.20
N LEU A 930 -1.50 41.96 14.56
CA LEU A 930 -0.16 41.74 15.09
C LEU A 930 0.33 42.89 15.99
N GLY A 931 -0.23 44.09 15.84
CA GLY A 931 0.29 45.32 16.45
C GLY A 931 -0.51 45.87 17.64
N HIS A 932 -1.69 45.33 17.96
CA HIS A 932 -2.38 45.68 19.20
C HIS A 932 -1.66 45.07 20.41
N VAL A 933 -1.68 45.77 21.54
CA VAL A 933 -1.07 45.29 22.79
C VAL A 933 -2.05 44.36 23.49
N ASN A 934 -1.64 43.13 23.72
CA ASN A 934 -2.40 42.18 24.51
C ASN A 934 -2.41 42.64 25.99
N PRO A 935 -3.58 42.89 26.60
CA PRO A 935 -3.68 43.48 27.94
C PRO A 935 -3.24 42.52 29.06
N PHE A 936 -3.10 41.22 28.78
CA PHE A 936 -2.71 40.21 29.77
C PHE A 936 -1.21 39.89 29.72
N THR A 937 -0.55 40.03 28.57
CA THR A 937 0.90 39.82 28.42
C THR A 937 1.71 41.12 28.37
N GLY A 938 1.04 42.25 28.10
CA GLY A 938 1.68 43.57 27.97
C GLY A 938 2.53 43.74 26.70
N ARG A 939 2.39 42.85 25.72
CA ARG A 939 3.17 42.81 24.47
C ARG A 939 2.23 42.73 23.28
N THR A 940 2.69 43.19 22.12
CA THR A 940 2.01 42.89 20.86
C THR A 940 2.28 41.46 20.43
N LEU A 941 1.44 40.88 19.56
CA LEU A 941 1.71 39.54 19.01
C LEU A 941 2.99 39.52 18.14
N ALA A 942 3.32 40.63 17.49
CA ALA A 942 4.60 40.81 16.80
C ALA A 942 5.81 40.72 17.76
N GLU A 943 5.68 41.21 18.98
CA GLU A 943 6.69 41.19 20.03
C GLU A 943 6.75 39.86 20.82
N GLU A 944 5.70 39.06 20.75
CA GLU A 944 5.55 37.84 21.56
C GLU A 944 6.58 36.75 21.19
N PRO A 945 7.46 36.33 22.12
CA PRO A 945 8.42 35.27 21.83
C PRO A 945 7.82 33.87 21.67
N ALA A 946 6.58 33.67 22.14
CA ALA A 946 5.84 32.43 21.91
C ALA A 946 5.38 32.24 20.44
N LEU A 947 5.42 33.27 19.60
CA LEU A 947 5.06 33.18 18.18
C LEU A 947 6.20 32.52 17.38
N ILE A 948 6.01 31.27 16.95
CA ILE A 948 7.05 30.44 16.32
C ILE A 948 7.18 30.64 14.81
N GLY A 949 6.11 31.11 14.17
CA GLY A 949 6.02 31.20 12.73
C GLY A 949 4.74 31.88 12.27
N LEU A 950 4.81 32.49 11.09
CA LEU A 950 3.68 33.12 10.42
C LEU A 950 3.59 32.66 8.97
N SER A 951 2.45 32.09 8.59
CA SER A 951 2.08 31.92 7.20
C SER A 951 1.50 33.23 6.66
N LEU A 952 1.95 33.69 5.49
CA LEU A 952 1.50 34.99 4.97
C LEU A 952 0.02 34.93 4.54
N VAL A 953 -0.34 33.90 3.77
CA VAL A 953 -1.69 33.68 3.28
C VAL A 953 -1.96 32.18 3.30
N ASN A 954 -2.97 31.77 4.08
CA ASN A 954 -3.33 30.37 4.17
C ASN A 954 -3.63 29.75 2.80
N GLU A 955 -3.08 28.58 2.50
CA GLU A 955 -3.31 27.77 1.30
C GLU A 955 -3.25 28.55 -0.01
N ASN A 956 -2.17 29.33 -0.21
CA ASN A 956 -2.05 30.20 -1.38
C ASN A 956 -0.89 29.86 -2.34
N PRO A 957 -0.75 28.61 -2.83
CA PRO A 957 0.09 28.36 -3.99
C PRO A 957 -0.53 29.02 -5.23
N LEU A 958 0.13 30.05 -5.78
CA LEU A 958 -0.39 30.76 -6.97
C LEU A 958 -0.52 29.84 -8.20
N ASP A 959 0.28 28.79 -8.27
CA ASP A 959 0.24 27.76 -9.32
C ASP A 959 -0.90 26.73 -9.14
N GLY A 960 -1.75 26.89 -8.12
CA GLY A 960 -2.98 26.11 -7.92
C GLY A 960 -4.22 26.67 -8.63
N VAL A 961 -4.14 27.88 -9.21
CA VAL A 961 -5.26 28.56 -9.88
C VAL A 961 -5.02 28.59 -11.39
N THR A 962 -6.09 28.43 -12.18
CA THR A 962 -5.97 28.40 -13.64
C THR A 962 -5.71 29.81 -14.22
N PRO A 963 -5.00 29.91 -15.37
CA PRO A 963 -4.80 31.19 -16.04
C PRO A 963 -6.10 31.93 -16.37
N GLN A 964 -7.17 31.18 -16.71
CA GLN A 964 -8.47 31.76 -17.04
C GLN A 964 -9.11 32.44 -15.83
N THR A 965 -9.00 31.85 -14.65
CA THR A 965 -9.50 32.48 -13.42
C THR A 965 -8.75 33.78 -13.16
N TYR A 966 -7.42 33.78 -13.27
CA TYR A 966 -6.64 35.02 -13.12
C TYR A 966 -6.98 36.08 -14.16
N ALA A 967 -7.26 35.70 -15.40
CA ALA A 967 -7.63 36.64 -16.46
C ALA A 967 -8.94 37.41 -16.17
N GLN A 968 -9.83 36.86 -15.31
CA GLN A 968 -11.07 37.52 -14.88
C GLN A 968 -10.89 38.43 -13.66
N LEU A 969 -9.75 38.35 -12.97
CA LEU A 969 -9.48 39.11 -11.76
C LEU A 969 -8.74 40.42 -12.08
N PRO A 970 -9.11 41.55 -11.43
CA PRO A 970 -8.48 42.84 -11.69
C PRO A 970 -6.98 42.84 -11.34
N GLY A 971 -6.17 43.51 -12.16
CA GLY A 971 -4.73 43.68 -11.95
C GLY A 971 -3.83 42.59 -12.53
N TRP A 972 -4.30 41.34 -12.65
CA TRP A 972 -3.49 40.23 -13.16
C TRP A 972 -3.05 40.41 -14.61
N LYS A 973 -3.95 40.89 -15.48
CA LYS A 973 -3.61 41.18 -16.88
C LYS A 973 -2.47 42.18 -16.99
N THR A 974 -2.59 43.29 -16.27
CA THR A 974 -1.58 44.35 -16.24
C THR A 974 -0.25 43.85 -15.67
N ALA A 975 -0.29 43.02 -14.62
CA ALA A 975 0.91 42.44 -14.01
C ALA A 975 1.66 41.51 -14.98
N TRP A 976 0.93 40.64 -15.68
CA TRP A 976 1.48 39.75 -16.71
C TRP A 976 2.10 40.53 -17.87
N GLU A 977 1.37 41.48 -18.45
CA GLU A 977 1.85 42.28 -19.58
C GLU A 977 3.11 43.07 -19.21
N LYS A 978 3.15 43.66 -18.02
CA LYS A 978 4.32 44.38 -17.49
C LYS A 978 5.52 43.45 -17.30
N TRP A 979 5.32 42.29 -16.66
CA TRP A 979 6.39 41.32 -16.44
C TRP A 979 6.93 40.78 -17.76
N LEU A 980 6.04 40.38 -18.68
CA LEU A 980 6.43 39.81 -19.96
C LEU A 980 7.19 40.84 -20.82
N ALA A 981 6.75 42.09 -20.85
CA ALA A 981 7.48 43.16 -21.54
C ALA A 981 8.92 43.33 -21.01
N ALA A 982 9.10 43.26 -19.69
CA ALA A 982 10.43 43.29 -19.09
C ALA A 982 11.28 42.07 -19.47
N GLN A 983 10.71 40.86 -19.45
CA GLN A 983 11.41 39.64 -19.85
C GLN A 983 11.77 39.62 -21.34
N LYS A 984 10.89 40.10 -22.22
CA LYS A 984 11.17 40.26 -23.65
C LYS A 984 12.33 41.21 -23.92
N LYS A 985 12.45 42.29 -23.13
CA LYS A 985 13.57 43.22 -23.22
C LYS A 985 14.88 42.61 -22.71
N ALA A 986 14.82 41.85 -21.60
CA ALA A 986 16.01 41.29 -20.95
C ALA A 986 16.56 40.04 -21.65
N LYS A 987 15.68 39.19 -22.18
CA LYS A 987 15.99 37.88 -22.77
C LYS A 987 15.13 37.62 -24.02
N PRO A 988 15.31 38.40 -25.09
CA PRO A 988 14.48 38.33 -26.30
C PRO A 988 14.49 36.95 -26.95
N GLU A 989 15.58 36.19 -26.83
CA GLU A 989 15.73 34.82 -27.33
C GLU A 989 14.81 33.81 -26.61
N ILE A 990 14.48 34.05 -25.34
CA ILE A 990 13.63 33.16 -24.51
C ILE A 990 12.16 33.59 -24.48
N TYR A 991 11.88 34.89 -24.63
CA TYR A 991 10.52 35.42 -24.45
C TYR A 991 9.96 36.20 -25.65
N GLY A 992 10.77 36.53 -26.66
CA GLY A 992 10.40 37.48 -27.73
C GLY A 992 9.10 37.14 -28.45
N ASP A 993 8.88 35.86 -28.73
CA ASP A 993 7.72 35.28 -29.43
C ASP A 993 6.53 34.94 -28.52
N ILE A 994 6.65 35.07 -27.20
CA ILE A 994 5.57 34.73 -26.26
C ILE A 994 4.42 35.76 -26.37
N PRO A 995 3.16 35.36 -26.61
CA PRO A 995 2.04 36.30 -26.74
C PRO A 995 1.75 37.05 -25.43
N ALA A 996 1.24 38.29 -25.54
CA ALA A 996 0.82 39.07 -24.36
C ALA A 996 -0.52 38.61 -23.75
N LYS A 997 -1.35 37.88 -24.52
CA LYS A 997 -2.59 37.27 -23.99
C LYS A 997 -2.24 36.18 -22.97
N PHE A 998 -3.16 35.90 -22.04
CA PHE A 998 -2.98 34.78 -21.10
C PHE A 998 -2.92 33.43 -21.84
N PRO A 999 -2.15 32.46 -21.33
CA PRO A 999 -2.14 31.11 -21.88
C PRO A 999 -3.44 30.37 -21.53
N SER A 1000 -3.76 29.32 -22.29
CA SER A 1000 -4.90 28.45 -22.00
C SER A 1000 -4.62 27.37 -20.96
N THR A 1001 -3.35 27.14 -20.61
CA THR A 1001 -2.90 26.14 -19.63
C THR A 1001 -1.52 26.52 -19.08
N CYS A 1002 -1.20 26.08 -17.87
CA CYS A 1002 0.14 26.23 -17.28
C CYS A 1002 1.15 25.19 -17.81
N PHE A 1003 0.70 24.10 -18.43
CA PHE A 1003 1.54 22.93 -18.74
C PHE A 1003 1.61 22.60 -20.24
N GLY A 1004 2.66 21.90 -20.64
CA GLY A 1004 2.78 21.28 -21.96
C GLY A 1004 3.12 22.21 -23.12
N ASN A 1005 3.42 23.50 -22.87
CA ASN A 1005 3.93 24.42 -23.87
C ASN A 1005 4.70 25.60 -23.24
N ARG A 1006 5.53 26.27 -24.06
CA ARG A 1006 6.41 27.39 -23.63
C ARG A 1006 5.63 28.59 -23.08
N HIS A 1007 4.43 28.87 -23.60
CA HIS A 1007 3.62 29.99 -23.14
C HIS A 1007 3.10 29.76 -21.70
N GLY A 1008 2.61 28.53 -21.41
CA GLY A 1008 2.26 28.11 -20.06
C GLY A 1008 3.45 28.10 -19.10
N SER A 1009 4.62 27.61 -19.55
CA SER A 1009 5.84 27.65 -18.73
C SER A 1009 6.28 29.06 -18.39
N ALA A 1010 6.19 30.02 -19.33
CA ALA A 1010 6.48 31.42 -19.05
C ALA A 1010 5.53 32.00 -17.98
N PHE A 1011 4.25 31.60 -18.02
CA PHE A 1011 3.27 31.99 -17.01
C PHE A 1011 3.59 31.43 -15.62
N LEU A 1012 4.05 30.18 -15.50
CA LEU A 1012 4.54 29.63 -14.22
C LEU A 1012 5.71 30.44 -13.65
N VAL A 1013 6.68 30.83 -14.48
CA VAL A 1013 7.81 31.68 -14.04
C VAL A 1013 7.32 33.07 -13.61
N PHE A 1014 6.30 33.62 -14.26
CA PHE A 1014 5.65 34.85 -13.83
C PHE A 1014 5.00 34.71 -12.44
N LEU A 1015 4.27 33.63 -12.18
CA LEU A 1015 3.67 33.37 -10.86
C LEU A 1015 4.74 33.28 -9.76
N GLN A 1016 5.88 32.63 -10.05
CA GLN A 1016 7.02 32.63 -9.14
C GLN A 1016 7.58 34.04 -8.88
N ALA A 1017 7.64 34.89 -9.91
CA ALA A 1017 8.12 36.26 -9.76
C ALA A 1017 7.16 37.12 -8.92
N VAL A 1018 5.85 36.94 -9.10
CA VAL A 1018 4.81 37.57 -8.27
C VAL A 1018 4.97 37.14 -6.81
N GLU A 1019 5.12 35.84 -6.55
CA GLU A 1019 5.25 35.33 -5.18
C GLU A 1019 6.53 35.82 -4.50
N ARG A 1020 7.69 35.80 -5.20
CA ARG A 1020 8.94 36.37 -4.66
C ARG A 1020 8.79 37.85 -4.32
N HIS A 1021 8.10 38.62 -5.16
CA HIS A 1021 7.85 40.03 -4.89
C HIS A 1021 6.91 40.24 -3.69
N PHE A 1022 5.85 39.45 -3.60
CA PHE A 1022 4.92 39.47 -2.48
C PHE A 1022 5.61 39.12 -1.16
N ALA A 1023 6.34 38.01 -1.11
CA ALA A 1023 7.11 37.59 0.06
C ALA A 1023 8.09 38.67 0.53
N LYS A 1024 8.83 39.28 -0.41
CA LYS A 1024 9.76 40.37 -0.09
C LYS A 1024 9.04 41.59 0.48
N SER A 1025 7.90 41.96 -0.10
CA SER A 1025 7.11 43.13 0.31
C SER A 1025 6.48 42.93 1.69
N VAL A 1026 5.93 41.75 1.95
CA VAL A 1026 5.38 41.40 3.27
C VAL A 1026 6.49 41.31 4.31
N ARG A 1027 7.64 40.70 3.98
CA ARG A 1027 8.78 40.65 4.90
C ARG A 1027 9.24 42.05 5.29
N ALA A 1028 9.41 42.96 4.34
CA ALA A 1028 9.76 44.35 4.64
C ALA A 1028 8.69 45.01 5.53
N PHE A 1029 7.41 44.90 5.20
CA PHE A 1029 6.32 45.42 6.02
C PHE A 1029 6.33 44.87 7.46
N LEU A 1030 6.43 43.55 7.63
CA LEU A 1030 6.42 42.91 8.95
C LEU A 1030 7.66 43.24 9.78
N ARG A 1031 8.83 43.34 9.15
CA ARG A 1031 10.11 43.59 9.84
C ARG A 1031 10.30 45.08 10.13
N ASP A 1032 10.07 45.94 9.14
CA ASP A 1032 10.43 47.35 9.20
C ASP A 1032 9.31 48.20 9.83
N GLU A 1033 8.04 47.89 9.56
CA GLU A 1033 6.92 48.66 10.13
C GLU A 1033 6.39 48.07 11.45
N LEU A 1034 6.30 46.74 11.57
CA LEU A 1034 5.72 46.08 12.76
C LEU A 1034 6.75 45.52 13.74
N GLY A 1035 8.05 45.48 13.39
CA GLY A 1035 9.09 44.90 14.25
C GLY A 1035 8.91 43.41 14.54
N CYS A 1036 8.03 42.71 13.80
CA CYS A 1036 7.77 41.28 13.99
C CYS A 1036 9.01 40.50 13.60
N ARG A 1037 9.53 39.61 14.48
CA ARG A 1037 10.74 38.80 14.20
C ARG A 1037 10.47 37.30 14.00
N ALA A 1038 9.22 36.88 14.00
CA ALA A 1038 8.85 35.47 13.81
C ALA A 1038 9.27 34.95 12.41
N PRO A 1039 9.77 33.71 12.30
CA PRO A 1039 10.01 33.05 11.01
C PRO A 1039 8.79 33.11 10.09
N LEU A 1040 9.01 33.29 8.78
CA LEU A 1040 7.93 33.40 7.80
C LEU A 1040 7.84 32.15 6.90
N THR A 1041 6.63 31.73 6.57
CA THR A 1041 6.33 30.73 5.53
C THR A 1041 5.17 31.19 4.65
N ASN A 1042 4.92 30.50 3.55
CA ASN A 1042 3.70 30.62 2.75
C ASN A 1042 3.51 29.37 1.87
N MET A 1043 2.44 29.36 1.07
CA MET A 1043 2.10 28.24 0.17
C MET A 1043 1.90 26.93 0.96
N ASN A 1044 1.33 27.01 2.16
CA ASN A 1044 1.21 25.88 3.08
C ASN A 1044 0.18 24.82 2.68
N CYS A 1045 -0.25 24.72 1.42
CA CYS A 1045 -1.12 23.64 0.96
C CYS A 1045 -0.94 23.41 -0.54
N TYR A 1046 -1.01 22.15 -0.98
CA TYR A 1046 -0.86 21.70 -2.38
C TYR A 1046 0.22 22.47 -3.18
N GLY A 1047 0.21 22.42 -4.52
CA GLY A 1047 1.15 23.15 -5.38
C GLY A 1047 1.92 22.24 -6.34
N THR A 1048 2.50 22.83 -7.38
CA THR A 1048 3.33 22.11 -8.35
C THR A 1048 4.78 22.11 -7.89
N PHE A 1049 5.60 21.16 -8.37
CA PHE A 1049 7.05 21.19 -8.11
C PHE A 1049 7.71 22.50 -8.59
N SER A 1050 7.08 23.25 -9.49
CA SER A 1050 7.64 24.51 -9.99
C SER A 1050 7.70 25.62 -8.93
N SER A 1051 6.86 25.59 -7.88
CA SER A 1051 6.90 26.60 -6.80
C SER A 1051 7.92 26.28 -5.70
N GLN A 1052 8.58 25.12 -5.75
CA GLN A 1052 9.55 24.68 -4.73
C GLN A 1052 10.73 25.63 -4.56
N VAL A 1053 11.26 26.16 -5.66
CA VAL A 1053 12.36 27.13 -5.61
C VAL A 1053 11.98 28.39 -4.83
N VAL A 1054 10.73 28.86 -4.97
CA VAL A 1054 10.25 30.03 -4.24
C VAL A 1054 10.05 29.72 -2.75
N ARG A 1055 9.54 28.52 -2.42
CA ARG A 1055 9.42 28.05 -1.03
C ARG A 1055 10.77 28.07 -0.32
N HIS A 1056 11.80 27.56 -1.00
CA HIS A 1056 13.17 27.55 -0.51
C HIS A 1056 13.74 28.97 -0.35
N ASP A 1057 13.68 29.80 -1.40
CA ASP A 1057 14.44 31.07 -1.44
C ASP A 1057 13.78 32.22 -0.67
N ALA A 1058 12.44 32.26 -0.58
CA ALA A 1058 11.72 33.44 -0.11
C ALA A 1058 11.30 33.38 1.38
N TYR A 1059 11.20 32.19 1.95
CA TYR A 1059 10.67 31.95 3.30
C TYR A 1059 11.77 31.51 4.25
N ASP A 1060 11.49 31.38 5.54
CA ASP A 1060 12.45 30.95 6.57
C ASP A 1060 12.33 29.44 6.85
N TYR A 1061 11.16 28.86 6.59
CA TYR A 1061 10.87 27.43 6.72
C TYR A 1061 9.82 27.00 5.69
N THR A 1062 9.66 25.69 5.49
CA THR A 1062 8.68 25.14 4.54
C THR A 1062 7.52 24.50 5.27
N ASP A 1063 6.32 24.69 4.74
CA ASP A 1063 5.08 24.22 5.34
C ASP A 1063 4.14 23.65 4.27
N THR A 1064 3.29 22.69 4.65
CA THR A 1064 2.27 22.08 3.77
C THR A 1064 1.13 21.49 4.58
N HIS A 1065 0.00 21.21 3.92
CA HIS A 1065 -1.14 20.50 4.50
C HIS A 1065 -1.40 19.19 3.74
N PHE A 1066 -2.04 18.23 4.41
CA PHE A 1066 -2.65 17.09 3.72
C PHE A 1066 -3.86 16.55 4.48
N TYR A 1067 -4.80 15.99 3.73
CA TYR A 1067 -5.97 15.33 4.27
C TYR A 1067 -6.13 13.96 3.62
N VAL A 1068 -6.47 12.95 4.42
CA VAL A 1068 -6.90 11.63 3.95
C VAL A 1068 -8.41 11.56 4.09
N ASP A 1069 -9.09 11.13 3.03
CA ASP A 1069 -10.55 11.08 2.95
C ASP A 1069 -11.26 12.40 3.28
N HIS A 1070 -10.73 13.52 2.76
CA HIS A 1070 -11.36 14.83 2.95
C HIS A 1070 -12.87 14.76 2.62
N PRO A 1071 -13.77 15.16 3.52
CA PRO A 1071 -15.19 14.87 3.41
C PRO A 1071 -15.80 15.54 2.18
N ARG A 1072 -16.63 14.77 1.45
CA ARG A 1072 -17.52 15.29 0.42
C ARG A 1072 -18.92 15.43 1.00
N PHE A 1073 -19.33 16.66 1.24
CA PHE A 1073 -20.68 17.00 1.70
C PHE A 1073 -21.67 16.87 0.54
N LEU A 1074 -22.73 16.07 0.74
CA LEU A 1074 -23.73 15.82 -0.29
C LEU A 1074 -24.91 16.79 -0.21
N GLY A 1075 -25.08 17.48 0.93
CA GLY A 1075 -26.04 18.57 1.14
C GLY A 1075 -25.35 19.93 1.27
N PRO A 1076 -25.84 20.83 2.15
CA PRO A 1076 -25.13 22.06 2.47
C PRO A 1076 -23.69 21.80 2.90
N ALA A 1077 -22.79 22.70 2.51
CA ALA A 1077 -21.38 22.61 2.89
C ALA A 1077 -21.26 22.48 4.41
N TRP A 1078 -20.35 21.62 4.88
CA TRP A 1078 -20.11 21.35 6.30
C TRP A 1078 -21.28 20.69 7.06
N SER A 1079 -22.19 19.99 6.38
CA SER A 1079 -23.27 19.24 7.02
C SER A 1079 -23.43 17.81 6.47
N PRO A 1080 -23.84 16.83 7.30
CA PRO A 1080 -24.22 15.52 6.81
C PRO A 1080 -25.43 15.59 5.86
N PRO A 1081 -25.60 14.60 4.97
CA PRO A 1081 -24.77 13.41 4.82
C PRO A 1081 -23.43 13.68 4.13
N VAL A 1082 -22.39 12.97 4.59
CA VAL A 1082 -21.03 13.02 4.06
C VAL A 1082 -20.63 11.68 3.46
N VAL A 1083 -19.82 11.71 2.41
CA VAL A 1083 -19.19 10.52 1.85
C VAL A 1083 -17.67 10.60 1.99
N SER A 1084 -17.06 9.43 2.24
CA SER A 1084 -15.62 9.20 2.31
C SER A 1084 -15.28 8.05 1.36
N ASP A 1085 -14.13 8.16 0.68
CA ASP A 1085 -13.67 7.18 -0.30
C ASP A 1085 -13.03 5.93 0.36
N GLY A 1086 -12.81 5.96 1.68
CA GLY A 1086 -12.21 4.86 2.44
C GLY A 1086 -10.76 4.58 2.04
N VAL A 1087 -10.00 5.61 1.66
CA VAL A 1087 -8.64 5.49 1.16
C VAL A 1087 -7.76 4.80 2.20
N ASN A 1088 -7.15 3.68 1.81
CA ASN A 1088 -6.07 3.08 2.58
C ASN A 1088 -4.75 3.82 2.26
N PRO A 1089 -4.19 4.58 3.22
CA PRO A 1089 -2.99 5.37 2.99
C PRO A 1089 -1.73 4.53 2.78
N PHE A 1090 -1.75 3.24 3.16
CA PHE A 1090 -0.61 2.34 3.04
C PHE A 1090 -0.54 1.63 1.68
N THR A 1091 -1.67 1.52 0.97
CA THR A 1091 -1.72 0.89 -0.37
C THR A 1091 -1.84 1.89 -1.51
N THR A 1092 -2.13 3.15 -1.20
CA THR A 1092 -2.30 4.22 -2.19
C THR A 1092 -1.00 5.03 -2.31
N PRO A 1093 -0.28 4.96 -3.44
CA PRO A 1093 0.92 5.76 -3.65
C PRO A 1093 0.62 7.25 -3.47
N CYS A 1094 1.44 7.94 -2.68
CA CYS A 1094 1.31 9.38 -2.38
C CYS A 1094 0.08 9.80 -1.55
N ALA A 1095 -0.56 8.89 -0.80
CA ALA A 1095 -1.56 9.27 0.20
C ALA A 1095 -0.93 9.72 1.53
N GLY A 1096 -1.63 10.58 2.27
CA GLY A 1096 -1.23 11.02 3.61
C GLY A 1096 0.13 11.72 3.67
N ALA A 1097 0.90 11.40 4.71
CA ALA A 1097 2.22 11.99 5.00
C ALA A 1097 3.24 11.82 3.86
N ALA A 1098 3.12 10.77 3.05
CA ALA A 1098 4.01 10.52 1.93
C ALA A 1098 3.98 11.65 0.89
N ARG A 1099 2.82 12.28 0.67
CA ARG A 1099 2.69 13.43 -0.24
C ARG A 1099 3.48 14.63 0.22
N GLY A 1100 3.49 14.88 1.54
CA GLY A 1100 4.16 16.02 2.15
C GLY A 1100 5.68 15.81 2.24
N ALA A 1101 6.14 14.57 2.45
CA ALA A 1101 7.56 14.26 2.62
C ALA A 1101 8.44 14.76 1.45
N GLY A 1102 7.94 14.68 0.20
CA GLY A 1102 8.65 15.16 -0.99
C GLY A 1102 8.80 16.68 -1.12
N LEU A 1103 8.22 17.47 -0.21
CA LEU A 1103 8.31 18.93 -0.18
C LEU A 1103 9.34 19.42 0.86
N ARG A 1104 10.00 18.51 1.58
CA ARG A 1104 11.01 18.85 2.59
C ARG A 1104 12.32 19.27 1.92
N PHE A 1105 12.92 20.34 2.44
CA PHE A 1105 14.33 20.67 2.22
C PHE A 1105 15.14 20.30 3.46
N PHE A 1106 16.31 19.69 3.30
CA PHE A 1106 17.13 19.23 4.43
C PHE A 1106 17.83 20.37 5.18
N ASP A 1107 18.03 21.51 4.52
CA ASP A 1107 18.71 22.67 5.07
C ASP A 1107 17.75 23.71 5.68
N ARG A 1108 16.45 23.36 5.81
CA ARG A 1108 15.42 24.27 6.34
C ARG A 1108 14.43 23.52 7.23
N PRO A 1109 13.81 24.17 8.22
CA PRO A 1109 12.77 23.53 9.02
C PRO A 1109 11.57 23.17 8.14
N PHE A 1110 10.94 22.04 8.44
CA PHE A 1110 9.76 21.56 7.73
C PHE A 1110 8.60 21.32 8.69
N THR A 1111 7.44 21.86 8.36
CA THR A 1111 6.22 21.72 9.15
C THR A 1111 5.05 21.20 8.33
N ILE A 1112 4.09 20.61 9.03
CA ILE A 1112 2.75 20.39 8.50
C ILE A 1112 1.76 21.05 9.44
N THR A 1113 1.27 22.24 9.09
CA THR A 1113 0.35 22.99 9.97
C THR A 1113 -1.11 22.55 9.89
N GLU A 1114 -1.45 21.65 8.96
CA GLU A 1114 -2.75 20.96 8.94
C GLU A 1114 -2.60 19.53 8.43
N PHE A 1115 -2.98 18.57 9.27
CA PHE A 1115 -3.26 17.22 8.79
C PHE A 1115 -4.49 16.60 9.46
N ASN A 1116 -5.29 15.88 8.68
CA ASN A 1116 -6.40 15.07 9.20
C ASN A 1116 -6.63 13.78 8.40
N PHE A 1117 -7.13 12.78 9.10
CA PHE A 1117 -7.74 11.59 8.51
C PHE A 1117 -9.23 11.67 8.85
N CYS A 1118 -10.02 12.17 7.91
CA CYS A 1118 -11.34 12.69 8.25
C CYS A 1118 -12.37 11.59 8.54
N GLY A 1119 -13.28 11.89 9.48
CA GLY A 1119 -14.47 11.08 9.71
C GLY A 1119 -15.45 11.16 8.52
N PRO A 1120 -16.19 10.09 8.21
CA PRO A 1120 -16.38 8.87 9.01
C PRO A 1120 -15.40 7.72 8.69
N SER A 1121 -14.29 7.97 7.99
CA SER A 1121 -13.39 6.91 7.53
C SER A 1121 -12.85 6.05 8.68
N PRO A 1122 -12.82 4.70 8.55
CA PRO A 1122 -12.22 3.82 9.55
C PRO A 1122 -10.69 3.99 9.64
N VAL A 1123 -10.05 4.48 8.56
CA VAL A 1123 -8.58 4.66 8.54
C VAL A 1123 -8.10 5.80 9.44
N ARG A 1124 -9.01 6.65 9.95
CA ARG A 1124 -8.65 7.70 10.91
C ARG A 1124 -8.00 7.21 12.20
N SER A 1125 -8.24 5.95 12.54
CA SER A 1125 -7.60 5.26 13.66
C SER A 1125 -6.07 5.26 13.60
N CYS A 1126 -5.48 5.24 12.40
CA CYS A 1126 -4.02 5.24 12.24
C CYS A 1126 -3.42 6.64 12.03
N GLY A 1127 -4.24 7.69 11.86
CA GLY A 1127 -3.79 8.96 11.32
C GLY A 1127 -2.70 9.67 12.13
N GLY A 1128 -2.89 9.75 13.46
CA GLY A 1128 -1.89 10.34 14.37
C GLY A 1128 -0.60 9.52 14.45
N ILE A 1129 -0.72 8.19 14.51
CA ILE A 1129 0.40 7.25 14.58
C ILE A 1129 1.25 7.33 13.30
N ALA A 1130 0.61 7.19 12.14
CA ALA A 1130 1.29 7.17 10.85
C ALA A 1130 1.98 8.52 10.57
N THR A 1131 1.32 9.63 10.87
CA THR A 1131 1.90 10.97 10.67
C THR A 1131 3.04 11.25 11.64
N GLY A 1132 2.87 10.92 12.93
CA GLY A 1132 3.93 11.09 13.93
C GLY A 1132 5.16 10.22 13.66
N ALA A 1133 4.96 8.97 13.21
CA ALA A 1133 6.05 8.09 12.79
C ALA A 1133 6.79 8.63 11.56
N ALA A 1134 6.06 9.04 10.52
CA ALA A 1134 6.65 9.61 9.31
C ALA A 1134 7.45 10.88 9.64
N ALA A 1135 6.90 11.76 10.48
CA ALA A 1135 7.56 12.98 10.92
C ALA A 1135 8.82 12.73 11.75
N ALA A 1136 8.82 11.70 12.60
CA ALA A 1136 9.99 11.32 13.38
C ALA A 1136 11.10 10.74 12.48
N LEU A 1137 10.74 9.83 11.57
CA LEU A 1137 11.65 9.21 10.59
C LEU A 1137 12.27 10.26 9.65
N GLN A 1138 11.44 11.19 9.19
CA GLN A 1138 11.83 12.28 8.29
C GLN A 1138 12.27 13.52 9.06
N ASP A 1139 12.49 13.45 10.38
CA ASP A 1139 13.05 14.52 11.18
C ASP A 1139 12.45 15.91 10.90
N TRP A 1140 11.12 15.96 10.90
CA TRP A 1140 10.36 17.20 10.71
C TRP A 1140 10.45 18.10 11.95
N SER A 1141 10.21 19.39 11.76
CA SER A 1141 10.29 20.40 12.82
C SER A 1141 8.94 20.69 13.47
N GLY A 1142 7.82 20.37 12.81
CA GLY A 1142 6.53 20.43 13.49
C GLY A 1142 5.31 19.86 12.77
N LEU A 1143 4.28 19.58 13.56
CA LEU A 1143 3.02 18.94 13.17
C LEU A 1143 1.84 19.63 13.85
N TRP A 1144 0.76 19.92 13.12
CA TRP A 1144 -0.50 20.39 13.70
C TRP A 1144 -1.70 19.62 13.16
N ARG A 1145 -2.40 18.98 14.09
CA ARG A 1145 -3.68 18.32 13.82
C ARG A 1145 -4.72 19.36 13.43
N PHE A 1146 -5.41 19.15 12.30
CA PHE A 1146 -6.64 19.86 12.00
C PHE A 1146 -7.81 18.95 12.36
N ALA A 1147 -8.70 19.23 13.30
CA ALA A 1147 -8.66 20.33 14.27
C ALA A 1147 -9.15 19.84 15.64
N TRP A 1148 -8.83 20.57 16.72
CA TRP A 1148 -9.40 20.28 18.03
C TRP A 1148 -10.92 20.51 18.00
N THR A 1149 -11.32 21.73 17.62
CA THR A 1149 -12.73 22.13 17.45
C THR A 1149 -12.86 23.40 16.59
N HIS A 1150 -14.02 23.57 15.95
CA HIS A 1150 -14.44 24.82 15.30
C HIS A 1150 -15.32 25.72 16.20
N SER A 1151 -15.70 25.26 17.39
CA SER A 1151 -16.66 25.94 18.26
C SER A 1151 -16.13 26.16 19.67
N ASP A 1152 -16.22 27.39 20.17
CA ASP A 1152 -16.03 27.69 21.60
C ASP A 1152 -17.10 27.01 22.47
N TYR A 1153 -18.37 27.09 22.05
CA TYR A 1153 -19.46 26.49 22.82
C TYR A 1153 -19.35 24.97 22.83
N PHE A 1154 -19.29 24.34 21.66
CA PHE A 1154 -19.32 22.89 21.55
C PHE A 1154 -17.97 22.23 21.83
N GLY A 1155 -16.82 22.88 21.64
CA GLY A 1155 -15.52 22.22 21.86
C GLY A 1155 -14.74 22.65 23.10
N ILE A 1156 -15.18 23.71 23.81
CA ILE A 1156 -14.47 24.27 24.96
C ILE A 1156 -15.39 24.44 26.19
N VAL A 1157 -16.58 25.00 26.03
CA VAL A 1157 -17.48 25.25 27.16
C VAL A 1157 -18.27 24.01 27.53
N HIS A 1158 -18.94 23.41 26.53
CA HIS A 1158 -19.84 22.26 26.65
C HIS A 1158 -19.47 21.11 25.67
N PRO A 1159 -18.24 20.57 25.76
CA PRO A 1159 -17.82 19.46 24.91
C PRO A 1159 -18.67 18.22 25.05
N GLU A 1160 -19.30 17.96 26.17
CA GLU A 1160 -20.23 16.84 26.31
C GLU A 1160 -21.41 16.85 25.32
N LEU A 1161 -21.69 17.99 24.66
CA LEU A 1161 -22.77 18.13 23.68
C LEU A 1161 -22.33 17.93 22.23
N GLU A 1162 -21.03 17.87 21.95
CA GLU A 1162 -20.51 17.79 20.58
C GLU A 1162 -20.43 16.33 20.11
N SER A 1163 -21.07 16.04 18.98
CA SER A 1163 -21.00 14.73 18.33
C SER A 1163 -19.68 14.55 17.56
N VAL A 1164 -19.32 13.30 17.26
CA VAL A 1164 -18.15 13.01 16.42
C VAL A 1164 -18.41 13.54 15.00
N GLY A 1165 -17.67 14.56 14.60
CA GLY A 1165 -17.76 15.20 13.29
C GLY A 1165 -16.74 14.64 12.27
N SER A 1166 -16.66 15.29 11.11
CA SER A 1166 -15.68 14.92 10.08
C SER A 1166 -14.26 15.40 10.38
N PHE A 1167 -14.11 16.51 11.11
CA PHE A 1167 -12.82 17.15 11.35
C PHE A 1167 -12.42 17.21 12.82
N ASP A 1168 -13.35 17.58 13.70
CA ASP A 1168 -13.07 17.89 15.10
C ASP A 1168 -12.76 16.65 15.92
N ILE A 1169 -11.62 16.66 16.61
CA ILE A 1169 -11.13 15.51 17.37
C ILE A 1169 -11.47 15.56 18.86
N VAL A 1170 -11.99 16.69 19.38
CA VAL A 1170 -12.25 16.90 20.82
C VAL A 1170 -13.01 15.73 21.47
N ASN A 1171 -13.99 15.17 20.76
CA ASN A 1171 -14.78 14.01 21.20
C ASN A 1171 -14.63 12.77 20.33
N ASP A 1172 -13.61 12.69 19.46
CA ASP A 1172 -13.30 11.47 18.72
C ASP A 1172 -12.28 10.63 19.53
N PRO A 1173 -12.71 9.61 20.30
CA PRO A 1173 -11.77 8.82 21.10
C PRO A 1173 -10.77 8.04 20.24
N ILE A 1174 -11.15 7.68 19.01
CA ILE A 1174 -10.30 6.92 18.09
C ILE A 1174 -9.14 7.81 17.64
N GLN A 1175 -9.44 9.01 17.17
CA GLN A 1175 -8.39 9.95 16.77
C GLN A 1175 -7.54 10.39 17.96
N ARG A 1176 -8.13 10.66 19.14
CA ARG A 1176 -7.38 11.10 20.33
C ARG A 1176 -6.40 10.07 20.89
N ILE A 1177 -6.65 8.77 20.70
CA ILE A 1177 -5.70 7.72 21.07
C ILE A 1177 -4.55 7.69 20.07
N GLY A 1178 -4.85 7.65 18.75
CA GLY A 1178 -3.83 7.69 17.70
C GLY A 1178 -2.96 8.95 17.78
N GLU A 1179 -3.55 10.07 18.19
CA GLU A 1179 -2.87 11.35 18.38
C GLU A 1179 -1.79 11.30 19.45
N ARG A 1180 -2.10 10.71 20.61
CA ARG A 1180 -1.13 10.60 21.72
C ARG A 1180 0.06 9.73 21.33
N ALA A 1181 -0.18 8.66 20.58
CA ALA A 1181 0.91 7.86 20.03
C ALA A 1181 1.75 8.67 19.04
N GLY A 1182 1.14 9.46 18.16
CA GLY A 1182 1.85 10.41 17.29
C GLY A 1182 2.72 11.42 18.05
N ILE A 1183 2.18 11.99 19.13
CA ILE A 1183 2.90 12.91 20.03
C ILE A 1183 4.12 12.23 20.67
N ALA A 1184 3.96 11.02 21.19
CA ALA A 1184 5.06 10.27 21.79
C ALA A 1184 6.16 9.95 20.76
N LEU A 1185 5.78 9.40 19.60
CA LEU A 1185 6.71 9.08 18.51
C LEU A 1185 7.55 10.31 18.10
N PHE A 1186 6.90 11.46 17.92
CA PHE A 1186 7.54 12.67 17.41
C PHE A 1186 8.28 13.49 18.46
N LEU A 1187 7.63 13.84 19.58
CA LEU A 1187 8.23 14.70 20.60
C LEU A 1187 9.18 13.94 21.52
N ARG A 1188 8.81 12.74 22.00
CA ARG A 1188 9.71 11.94 22.86
C ARG A 1188 10.89 11.39 22.06
N GLY A 1189 10.67 11.10 20.77
CA GLY A 1189 11.69 10.58 19.86
C GLY A 1189 11.79 9.07 19.93
N ASP A 1190 10.66 8.37 20.09
CA ASP A 1190 10.62 6.91 20.17
C ASP A 1190 11.04 6.22 18.86
N VAL A 1191 11.04 6.98 17.76
CA VAL A 1191 11.59 6.57 16.46
C VAL A 1191 12.74 7.51 16.11
N ALA A 1192 13.91 6.93 15.84
CA ALA A 1192 15.06 7.69 15.40
C ALA A 1192 14.86 8.21 13.96
N PRO A 1193 15.35 9.41 13.64
CA PRO A 1193 15.51 9.84 12.26
C PRO A 1193 16.23 8.78 11.43
N LEU A 1194 15.84 8.65 10.17
CA LEU A 1194 16.62 7.87 9.21
C LEU A 1194 18.02 8.50 9.13
N ALA A 1195 19.05 7.69 9.38
CA ALA A 1195 20.41 8.11 9.06
C ALA A 1195 20.45 8.34 7.55
N ASN A 1196 20.92 9.50 7.11
CA ASN A 1196 21.22 9.71 5.69
C ASN A 1196 22.23 8.62 5.31
N ALA A 1197 21.77 7.61 4.59
CA ALA A 1197 22.59 6.55 4.03
C ALA A 1197 23.50 7.12 2.94
#